data_AF-A0A1Y3N387-F1
#
_entry.id   AF-A0A1Y3N387-F1
#
_cell.length_a   1.000
_cell.length_b   1.000
_cell.length_c   1.000
_cell.angle_alpha   90.00
_cell.angle_beta   90.00
_cell.angle_gamma   90.00
#
_symmetry.space_group_name_H-M   'P 1'
#
loop_
_entity.id
_entity.type
_entity.pdbx_description
1 polymer ?
#
loop_
_entity_poly.entity_id
_entity_poly.type
_entity_poly.pdbx_seq_one_letter_code
_entity_poly.pdbx_strand_id
1 'polypeptide(L)'
;ENAADINVDLTNDVKVVEDEDSTIENVTAKGVEDDADKINEYEIKHLNTLDKHLGECTILLRKNGDFPLSRREKTIHLYGNGIRKTVKGGLGSGDINIRSFDNIETAFTKGGFKILTKDYLDAFDDCYQKAHDKYIKSIQDEFDYENAYAFVIEHFTVIMKEPECENLPVKKKGDVAIYVLSRSSGEGVDRTVEKGDVLLTDTERNTIKTLARGFKKFMLVLNTGGPVDLSGLDEVKNILILSQLGGNTSKALVDLITGKKYPSGKLATTWTKYEDYSVNMGNRTDTDYDEGIYVGYRYFDSADVDVMFPFGYGLGYTDFKINSNKVKLNKDKVTVDASVKNIGKFRGKEVLELYLSKPSTTLDEPYQVLVNFAKTKELAPGKKDNVRLEFKLSDFASYDAKSQSYILDAGSYIVRLGNSSRNTTPVAVIEVPSRVTVKKVQNQIGTPAFQDRTFKSTKKDKLRGVKKFKLNVKSIKTETVNYKKTYKINKNIKSLTTEEKVKFVIGAHSDIPFGSYLYSVPGTAGELYKYGDIKKPVVLSDGPAGLNIARDYYIDEEGKHSTISGFAASTLEIVPEAAKPAVAFLFPSPIPEGVKIYHQYTTAIPIGTALAQTWNIEFAEQVGDIVGDEMNIFGSNLWLAPALNIHRSILNGRNFEYYSEDPYISGMMASYITRGVQRHKNAFVTLKHYIANNKETNRSFNSSNMSERAFREIYLRGYEIVIKNANPKAIMTSYNLINGVHVNQHAGVIHNVLRKENHYNNIVMTDWIFANSAAPDSKYPDYSGYEIIKASVDVIMPGSKDYYDDVLNAVKENKLSMEELEASASRIYELIQKVQN
;
A
#
# COMPACT_ATOMS: atom_id res chain seq x y z
N GLU A 1 6.80 -38.23 33.72
CA GLU A 1 7.58 -38.46 34.95
C GLU A 1 8.90 -37.70 34.84
N ASN A 2 9.10 -36.85 35.85
CA ASN A 2 10.31 -36.18 36.33
C ASN A 2 11.25 -35.39 35.40
N ALA A 3 11.23 -34.09 35.71
CA ALA A 3 12.23 -33.07 35.49
C ALA A 3 13.58 -33.36 36.19
N ALA A 4 14.63 -32.68 35.72
CA ALA A 4 15.71 -32.20 36.56
C ALA A 4 16.32 -30.92 35.94
N ASP A 5 16.55 -29.96 36.82
CA ASP A 5 16.92 -28.56 36.64
C ASP A 5 18.35 -28.32 36.14
N ILE A 6 18.65 -27.08 35.73
CA ILE A 6 19.75 -26.27 36.29
C ILE A 6 19.33 -24.80 36.30
N ASN A 7 19.41 -24.24 37.52
CA ASN A 7 19.23 -22.86 37.96
C ASN A 7 20.28 -21.89 37.39
N VAL A 8 19.88 -20.65 37.08
CA VAL A 8 20.76 -19.47 37.25
C VAL A 8 19.93 -18.33 37.87
N ASP A 9 20.46 -17.89 39.01
CA ASP A 9 20.02 -16.88 39.96
C ASP A 9 19.97 -15.46 39.37
N LEU A 10 18.90 -14.72 39.66
CA LEU A 10 18.76 -13.27 39.44
C LEU A 10 18.09 -12.67 40.67
N THR A 11 18.88 -12.37 41.70
CA THR A 11 18.50 -11.46 42.77
C THR A 11 19.48 -10.31 42.84
N ASN A 12 18.98 -9.09 42.64
CA ASN A 12 19.41 -7.87 43.32
C ASN A 12 18.39 -6.76 43.07
N ASP A 13 17.56 -6.57 44.10
CA ASP A 13 17.11 -5.32 44.70
C ASP A 13 16.68 -4.15 43.80
N VAL A 14 15.35 -3.98 43.71
CA VAL A 14 14.74 -2.64 43.66
C VAL A 14 13.74 -2.57 44.81
N LYS A 15 14.03 -1.68 45.77
CA LYS A 15 13.17 -1.37 46.91
C LYS A 15 11.83 -0.81 46.42
N VAL A 16 10.75 -1.47 46.86
CA VAL A 16 9.39 -0.93 46.86
C VAL A 16 9.31 0.14 47.94
N VAL A 17 8.94 1.36 47.57
CA VAL A 17 8.40 2.36 48.48
C VAL A 17 6.93 2.49 48.12
N GLU A 18 6.07 2.06 49.04
CA GLU A 18 4.65 2.35 49.05
C GLU A 18 4.47 3.85 49.32
N ASP A 19 3.71 4.53 48.45
CA ASP A 19 2.96 5.73 48.83
C ASP A 19 1.56 5.59 48.24
N GLU A 20 0.60 5.44 49.14
CA GLU A 20 -0.84 5.57 48.90
C GLU A 20 -1.19 7.05 48.68
N ASP A 21 -2.33 7.29 48.02
CA ASP A 21 -2.94 8.60 47.72
C ASP A 21 -2.25 9.51 46.68
N SER A 22 -2.61 9.29 45.41
CA SER A 22 -2.85 10.42 44.51
C SER A 22 -4.00 10.10 43.55
N THR A 23 -5.03 10.94 43.63
CA THR A 23 -6.21 11.00 42.79
C THR A 23 -5.88 10.95 41.29
N ILE A 24 -6.67 10.16 40.56
CA ILE A 24 -6.70 10.12 39.10
C ILE A 24 -7.33 11.44 38.60
N GLU A 25 -6.53 12.50 38.50
CA GLU A 25 -6.87 13.73 37.79
C GLU A 25 -6.02 13.87 36.52
N ASN A 26 -6.71 13.98 35.39
CA ASN A 26 -6.29 14.64 34.15
C ASN A 26 -4.91 14.28 33.58
N VAL A 27 -4.82 13.12 32.91
CA VAL A 27 -3.94 12.97 31.73
C VAL A 27 -4.72 13.40 30.49
N THR A 28 -5.04 14.68 30.41
CA THR A 28 -5.20 15.37 29.13
C THR A 28 -3.80 15.62 28.59
N ALA A 29 -3.61 15.43 27.28
CA ALA A 29 -2.34 15.66 26.60
C ALA A 29 -1.73 16.98 27.06
N LYS A 30 -0.66 16.92 27.87
CA LYS A 30 0.21 18.07 28.06
C LYS A 30 0.74 18.38 26.67
N GLY A 31 0.25 19.47 26.08
CA GLY A 31 0.99 20.14 25.02
C GLY A 31 2.40 20.32 25.55
N VAL A 32 3.37 19.71 24.88
CA VAL A 32 4.75 19.77 25.31
C VAL A 32 5.14 21.25 25.32
N GLU A 33 5.41 21.80 26.50
CA GLU A 33 6.26 22.98 26.63
C GLU A 33 7.69 22.50 26.33
N ASP A 34 8.07 22.53 25.05
CA ASP A 34 9.48 22.39 24.66
C ASP A 34 9.78 23.40 23.55
N ASP A 35 10.97 23.98 23.67
CA ASP A 35 11.68 24.77 22.68
C ASP A 35 11.32 24.31 21.25
N ALA A 36 10.56 25.11 20.50
CA ALA A 36 9.92 24.70 19.25
C ALA A 36 10.91 24.12 18.20
N ASP A 37 12.20 24.41 18.38
CA ASP A 37 13.31 23.97 17.54
C ASP A 37 13.85 22.56 17.86
N LYS A 38 13.53 21.96 19.03
CA LYS A 38 14.06 20.64 19.39
C LYS A 38 13.20 19.51 18.81
N ILE A 39 13.85 18.56 18.13
CA ILE A 39 13.19 17.35 17.61
C ILE A 39 12.81 16.41 18.78
N ASN A 40 11.62 15.81 18.72
CA ASN A 40 11.16 14.90 19.77
C ASN A 40 11.95 13.57 19.77
N GLU A 41 12.04 12.92 20.93
CA GLU A 41 12.75 11.64 21.05
C GLU A 41 12.11 10.51 20.23
N TYR A 42 10.77 10.47 20.13
CA TYR A 42 10.07 9.48 19.29
C TYR A 42 10.39 9.70 17.81
N GLU A 43 10.44 10.95 17.32
CA GLU A 43 10.81 11.26 15.94
C GLU A 43 12.22 10.72 15.63
N ILE A 44 13.19 10.98 16.52
CA ILE A 44 14.57 10.46 16.37
C ILE A 44 14.55 8.91 16.33
N LYS A 45 13.83 8.27 17.25
CA LYS A 45 13.74 6.81 17.34
C LYS A 45 13.11 6.21 16.06
N HIS A 46 12.04 6.80 15.55
CA HIS A 46 11.33 6.35 14.35
C HIS A 46 12.22 6.51 13.12
N LEU A 47 12.80 7.69 12.92
CA LEU A 47 13.71 7.97 11.80
C LEU A 47 14.93 7.05 11.82
N ASN A 48 15.53 6.78 12.99
CA ASN A 48 16.65 5.85 13.14
C ASN A 48 16.27 4.40 12.84
N THR A 49 15.03 4.00 13.17
CA THR A 49 14.52 2.65 12.86
C THR A 49 14.33 2.48 11.36
N LEU A 50 13.72 3.46 10.69
CA LEU A 50 13.60 3.48 9.23
C LEU A 50 14.98 3.46 8.57
N ASP A 51 15.89 4.33 9.01
CA ASP A 51 17.22 4.53 8.41
C ASP A 51 18.02 3.22 8.30
N LYS A 52 17.90 2.30 9.25
CA LYS A 52 18.56 0.97 9.22
C LYS A 52 18.18 0.14 7.99
N HIS A 53 16.98 0.33 7.45
CA HIS A 53 16.39 -0.53 6.44
C HIS A 53 16.15 0.18 5.10
N LEU A 54 16.28 1.52 5.00
CA LEU A 54 16.00 2.23 3.74
C LEU A 54 16.79 1.76 2.52
N GLY A 55 18.01 1.24 2.70
CA GLY A 55 18.77 0.63 1.59
C GLY A 55 18.08 -0.61 1.01
N GLU A 56 17.30 -1.32 1.83
CA GLU A 56 16.50 -2.46 1.42
C GLU A 56 15.31 -2.10 0.54
N CYS A 57 14.81 -0.86 0.62
CA CYS A 57 13.74 -0.37 -0.26
C CYS A 57 14.25 -0.03 -1.67
N THR A 58 15.56 0.06 -1.86
CA THR A 58 16.18 0.51 -3.10
C THR A 58 16.75 -0.64 -3.92
N ILE A 59 16.73 -0.49 -5.25
CA ILE A 59 17.04 -1.56 -6.19
C ILE A 59 18.03 -1.06 -7.24
N LEU A 60 19.14 -1.75 -7.43
CA LEU A 60 19.92 -1.55 -8.65
C LEU A 60 19.35 -2.42 -9.77
N LEU A 61 18.92 -1.79 -10.86
CA LEU A 61 18.48 -2.50 -12.05
C LEU A 61 19.66 -2.85 -12.96
N ARG A 62 20.63 -1.94 -13.03
CA ARG A 62 21.89 -2.09 -13.78
C ARG A 62 23.04 -1.59 -12.91
N LYS A 63 24.21 -2.23 -13.04
CA LYS A 63 25.46 -1.81 -12.41
C LYS A 63 26.64 -2.10 -13.34
N ASN A 64 27.70 -1.29 -13.27
CA ASN A 64 28.99 -1.54 -13.95
C ASN A 64 30.21 -1.55 -13.00
N GLY A 65 30.01 -1.31 -11.71
CA GLY A 65 31.09 -1.25 -10.72
C GLY A 65 31.63 0.15 -10.40
N ASP A 66 31.09 1.21 -11.00
CA ASP A 66 31.50 2.60 -10.72
C ASP A 66 31.11 3.09 -9.32
N PHE A 67 30.07 2.49 -8.75
CA PHE A 67 29.49 2.82 -7.46
C PHE A 67 29.66 1.64 -6.47
N PRO A 68 29.83 1.92 -5.16
CA PRO A 68 29.80 3.25 -4.53
C PRO A 68 31.05 4.11 -4.82
N LEU A 69 30.90 5.43 -4.70
CA LEU A 69 31.97 6.40 -4.88
C LEU A 69 33.04 6.28 -3.79
N SER A 70 34.27 6.59 -4.14
CA SER A 70 35.38 6.69 -3.18
C SER A 70 35.25 7.96 -2.33
N ARG A 71 35.87 7.95 -1.13
CA ARG A 71 35.88 9.12 -0.23
C ARG A 71 36.51 10.39 -0.84
N ARG A 72 37.30 10.25 -1.90
CA ARG A 72 37.99 11.36 -2.59
C ARG A 72 37.09 12.07 -3.62
N GLU A 73 36.02 11.42 -4.07
CA GLU A 73 35.10 11.96 -5.06
C GLU A 73 34.06 12.83 -4.34
N LYS A 74 34.38 14.12 -4.19
CA LYS A 74 33.55 15.12 -3.47
C LYS A 74 32.96 16.21 -4.35
N THR A 75 33.18 16.15 -5.66
CA THR A 75 32.58 17.05 -6.64
C THR A 75 31.62 16.28 -7.53
N ILE A 76 30.41 16.80 -7.74
CA ILE A 76 29.37 16.08 -8.46
C ILE A 76 28.50 17.00 -9.33
N HIS A 77 28.03 16.47 -10.45
CA HIS A 77 27.02 17.09 -11.28
C HIS A 77 25.65 16.44 -10.98
N LEU A 78 24.69 17.23 -10.57
CA LEU A 78 23.32 16.81 -10.28
C LEU A 78 22.37 17.36 -11.34
N TYR A 79 21.55 16.48 -11.92
CA TYR A 79 20.61 16.79 -12.99
C TYR A 79 19.24 16.14 -12.72
N GLY A 80 18.20 16.62 -13.41
CA GLY A 80 16.82 16.12 -13.33
C GLY A 80 15.95 16.82 -12.29
N ASN A 81 14.63 16.69 -12.47
CA ASN A 81 13.62 17.37 -11.66
C ASN A 81 13.68 17.00 -10.18
N GLY A 82 13.99 15.75 -9.87
CA GLY A 82 13.99 15.21 -8.52
C GLY A 82 15.07 15.77 -7.60
N ILE A 83 16.02 16.57 -8.11
CA ILE A 83 17.09 17.16 -7.29
C ILE A 83 16.54 18.18 -6.27
N ARG A 84 15.65 19.08 -6.73
CA ARG A 84 15.00 20.09 -5.88
C ARG A 84 13.53 19.77 -5.58
N LYS A 85 12.89 18.95 -6.42
CA LYS A 85 11.50 18.49 -6.27
C LYS A 85 11.45 17.01 -5.91
N THR A 86 12.25 16.63 -4.92
CA THR A 86 12.31 15.24 -4.44
C THR A 86 10.95 14.82 -3.89
N VAL A 87 10.49 13.62 -4.27
CA VAL A 87 9.19 13.08 -3.86
C VAL A 87 9.38 12.14 -2.68
N LYS A 88 8.77 12.46 -1.54
CA LYS A 88 8.82 11.65 -0.31
C LYS A 88 7.82 10.50 -0.29
N GLY A 89 6.69 10.65 -0.99
CA GLY A 89 5.56 9.73 -1.08
C GLY A 89 4.56 10.21 -2.14
N GLY A 90 3.44 9.50 -2.32
CA GLY A 90 2.38 9.95 -3.22
C GLY A 90 1.53 11.09 -2.64
N LEU A 91 0.64 11.63 -3.46
CA LEU A 91 -0.26 12.74 -3.12
C LEU A 91 -1.59 12.23 -2.53
N GLY A 92 -2.49 13.17 -2.20
CA GLY A 92 -3.82 12.88 -1.66
C GLY A 92 -3.76 12.45 -0.20
N SER A 93 -4.60 11.48 0.18
CA SER A 93 -4.62 10.93 1.55
C SER A 93 -3.27 10.37 2.02
N GLY A 94 -2.38 10.00 1.08
CA GLY A 94 -1.02 9.51 1.34
C GLY A 94 0.06 10.54 1.65
N ASP A 95 -0.24 11.84 1.59
CA ASP A 95 0.73 12.89 1.87
C ASP A 95 0.85 13.17 3.38
N ILE A 96 2.01 12.83 3.97
CA ILE A 96 2.22 12.90 5.42
C ILE A 96 2.90 14.19 5.87
N ASN A 97 2.29 14.87 6.83
CA ASN A 97 2.80 16.09 7.44
C ASN A 97 3.96 15.83 8.41
N ILE A 98 5.18 16.16 7.99
CA ILE A 98 6.40 15.96 8.80
C ILE A 98 7.04 17.30 9.19
N ARG A 99 7.92 17.27 10.19
CA ARG A 99 8.65 18.46 10.68
C ARG A 99 9.45 19.16 9.58
N SER A 100 10.26 18.41 8.84
CA SER A 100 11.06 18.95 7.73
C SER A 100 11.44 17.84 6.74
N PHE A 101 11.73 18.25 5.50
CA PHE A 101 12.15 17.34 4.43
C PHE A 101 13.29 17.97 3.63
N ASP A 102 14.47 17.36 3.67
CA ASP A 102 15.58 17.77 2.82
C ASP A 102 15.37 17.25 1.40
N ASN A 103 15.45 18.12 0.39
CA ASN A 103 15.61 17.67 -1.00
C ASN A 103 17.04 17.10 -1.24
N ILE A 104 17.25 16.51 -2.41
CA ILE A 104 18.52 15.85 -2.76
C ILE A 104 19.69 16.84 -2.82
N GLU A 105 19.52 18.06 -3.33
CA GLU A 105 20.60 19.08 -3.32
C GLU A 105 21.09 19.35 -1.88
N THR A 106 20.15 19.58 -0.95
CA THR A 106 20.46 19.85 0.44
C THR A 106 21.14 18.66 1.11
N ALA A 107 20.64 17.44 0.88
CA ALA A 107 21.24 16.22 1.43
C ALA A 107 22.67 15.98 0.93
N PHE A 108 22.94 16.22 -0.37
CA PHE A 108 24.29 16.10 -0.93
C PHE A 108 25.26 17.13 -0.36
N THR A 109 24.78 18.38 -0.20
CA THR A 109 25.57 19.46 0.42
C THR A 109 25.93 19.10 1.86
N LYS A 110 24.95 18.65 2.66
CA LYS A 110 25.17 18.12 4.03
C LYS A 110 26.09 16.89 4.05
N GLY A 111 26.08 16.08 2.98
CA GLY A 111 27.02 14.96 2.76
C GLY A 111 28.45 15.36 2.38
N GLY A 112 28.73 16.67 2.28
CA GLY A 112 30.02 17.23 1.96
C GLY A 112 30.38 17.20 0.47
N PHE A 113 29.38 17.13 -0.42
CA PHE A 113 29.60 17.25 -1.86
C PHE A 113 29.53 18.71 -2.31
N LYS A 114 30.46 19.10 -3.19
CA LYS A 114 30.37 20.33 -3.98
C LYS A 114 29.60 20.06 -5.27
N ILE A 115 28.46 20.70 -5.42
CA ILE A 115 27.56 20.57 -6.56
C ILE A 115 27.98 21.56 -7.66
N LEU A 116 28.15 21.07 -8.90
CA LEU A 116 28.73 21.82 -10.02
C LEU A 116 27.71 22.34 -11.05
N THR A 117 26.41 22.12 -10.80
CA THR A 117 25.34 22.28 -11.80
C THR A 117 24.17 23.13 -11.29
N LYS A 118 24.43 24.10 -10.40
CA LYS A 118 23.38 25.00 -9.90
C LYS A 118 22.71 25.80 -11.02
N ASP A 119 23.48 26.19 -12.03
CA ASP A 119 22.99 26.85 -13.26
C ASP A 119 21.92 26.02 -13.99
N TYR A 120 22.11 24.70 -14.08
CA TYR A 120 21.09 23.80 -14.61
C TYR A 120 19.85 23.74 -13.73
N LEU A 121 20.01 23.64 -12.41
CA LEU A 121 18.90 23.51 -11.48
C LEU A 121 18.03 24.78 -11.47
N ASP A 122 18.66 25.95 -11.50
CA ASP A 122 17.97 27.25 -11.57
C ASP A 122 17.19 27.37 -12.91
N ALA A 123 17.82 27.04 -14.04
CA ALA A 123 17.15 27.07 -15.35
C ALA A 123 15.99 26.07 -15.46
N PHE A 124 16.12 24.90 -14.83
CA PHE A 124 15.05 23.90 -14.79
C PHE A 124 13.87 24.36 -13.91
N ASP A 125 14.14 24.96 -12.74
CA ASP A 125 13.09 25.49 -11.87
C ASP A 125 12.29 26.60 -12.56
N ASP A 126 12.97 27.50 -13.30
CA ASP A 126 12.32 28.54 -14.09
C ASP A 126 11.41 27.96 -15.20
N CYS A 127 11.88 26.91 -15.89
CA CYS A 127 11.09 26.21 -16.89
C CYS A 127 9.85 25.56 -16.27
N TYR A 128 10.04 24.84 -15.16
CA TYR A 128 8.97 24.15 -14.46
C TYR A 128 7.91 25.13 -13.95
N GLN A 129 8.31 26.22 -13.30
CA GLN A 129 7.35 27.19 -12.75
C GLN A 129 6.46 27.79 -13.85
N LYS A 130 7.05 28.16 -15.00
CA LYS A 130 6.29 28.67 -16.15
C LYS A 130 5.29 27.64 -16.70
N ALA A 131 5.70 26.38 -16.77
CA ALA A 131 4.82 25.29 -17.21
C ALA A 131 3.69 25.06 -16.19
N HIS A 132 4.02 25.09 -14.90
CA HIS A 132 3.09 24.94 -13.79
C HIS A 132 2.02 26.03 -13.79
N ASP A 133 2.42 27.30 -13.84
CA ASP A 133 1.50 28.44 -13.86
C ASP A 133 0.55 28.36 -15.07
N LYS A 134 1.07 27.96 -16.24
CA LYS A 134 0.26 27.75 -17.44
C LYS A 134 -0.74 26.60 -17.28
N TYR A 135 -0.31 25.50 -16.67
CA TYR A 135 -1.14 24.32 -16.44
C TYR A 135 -2.28 24.62 -15.46
N ILE A 136 -1.97 25.21 -14.30
CA ILE A 136 -2.97 25.64 -13.32
C ILE A 136 -3.97 26.61 -13.97
N LYS A 137 -3.46 27.60 -14.72
CA LYS A 137 -4.32 28.53 -15.44
C LYS A 137 -5.25 27.83 -16.43
N SER A 138 -4.77 26.83 -17.18
CA SER A 138 -5.63 26.10 -18.11
C SER A 138 -6.79 25.37 -17.42
N ILE A 139 -6.57 24.84 -16.21
CA ILE A 139 -7.64 24.21 -15.43
C ILE A 139 -8.61 25.28 -14.88
N GLN A 140 -8.07 26.41 -14.40
CA GLN A 140 -8.88 27.54 -13.94
C GLN A 140 -9.75 28.15 -15.05
N ASP A 141 -9.24 28.19 -16.29
CA ASP A 141 -9.98 28.66 -17.47
C ASP A 141 -11.15 27.72 -17.84
N GLU A 142 -11.08 26.44 -17.46
CA GLU A 142 -12.11 25.41 -17.66
C GLU A 142 -13.03 25.21 -16.42
N PHE A 143 -12.86 26.02 -15.37
CA PHE A 143 -13.57 25.83 -14.10
C PHE A 143 -15.09 25.97 -14.26
N ASP A 144 -15.83 24.97 -13.80
CA ASP A 144 -17.30 25.00 -13.78
C ASP A 144 -17.81 25.76 -12.55
N TYR A 145 -18.18 27.03 -12.74
CA TYR A 145 -18.72 27.88 -11.67
C TYR A 145 -20.12 27.48 -11.20
N GLU A 146 -20.91 26.83 -12.06
CA GLU A 146 -22.27 26.38 -11.72
C GLU A 146 -22.22 25.10 -10.85
N ASN A 147 -21.21 24.24 -11.07
CA ASN A 147 -20.98 23.02 -10.30
C ASN A 147 -19.60 22.99 -9.62
N ALA A 148 -19.19 24.09 -9.00
CA ALA A 148 -17.85 24.30 -8.45
C ALA A 148 -17.35 23.16 -7.55
N TYR A 149 -18.20 22.63 -6.67
CA TYR A 149 -17.83 21.51 -5.80
C TYR A 149 -17.58 20.22 -6.58
N ALA A 150 -18.46 19.88 -7.53
CA ALA A 150 -18.29 18.69 -8.36
C ALA A 150 -16.99 18.78 -9.18
N PHE A 151 -16.68 19.95 -9.73
CA PHE A 151 -15.43 20.18 -10.46
C PHE A 151 -14.19 19.89 -9.60
N VAL A 152 -14.17 20.36 -8.36
CA VAL A 152 -13.05 20.11 -7.43
C VAL A 152 -12.95 18.62 -7.06
N ILE A 153 -14.08 17.93 -6.90
CA ILE A 153 -14.11 16.49 -6.63
C ILE A 153 -13.64 15.67 -7.84
N GLU A 154 -13.99 16.07 -9.07
CA GLU A 154 -13.47 15.43 -10.29
C GLU A 154 -11.95 15.62 -10.44
N HIS A 155 -11.41 16.71 -9.90
CA HIS A 155 -9.99 17.04 -9.89
C HIS A 155 -9.35 16.81 -8.52
N PHE A 156 -9.79 15.76 -7.80
CA PHE A 156 -9.40 15.49 -6.41
C PHE A 156 -7.90 15.49 -6.17
N THR A 157 -7.09 15.04 -7.15
CA THR A 157 -5.64 15.25 -7.19
C THR A 157 -5.24 15.80 -8.54
N VAL A 158 -4.41 16.83 -8.55
CA VAL A 158 -3.94 17.50 -9.76
C VAL A 158 -2.44 17.28 -9.91
N ILE A 159 -2.02 16.68 -11.02
CA ILE A 159 -0.62 16.32 -11.29
C ILE A 159 -0.24 16.80 -12.67
N MET A 160 0.62 17.83 -12.71
CA MET A 160 1.22 18.26 -13.96
C MET A 160 2.20 17.19 -14.47
N LYS A 161 2.10 16.84 -15.75
CA LYS A 161 3.13 16.04 -16.43
C LYS A 161 4.45 16.83 -16.47
N GLU A 162 5.56 16.12 -16.41
CA GLU A 162 6.88 16.75 -16.51
C GLU A 162 7.00 17.53 -17.85
N PRO A 163 7.41 18.82 -17.83
CA PRO A 163 7.45 19.64 -19.03
C PRO A 163 8.68 19.35 -19.90
N GLU A 164 8.58 19.71 -21.19
CA GLU A 164 9.76 19.86 -22.03
C GLU A 164 10.47 21.18 -21.70
N CYS A 165 11.79 21.14 -21.52
CA CYS A 165 12.59 22.30 -21.18
C CYS A 165 13.72 22.49 -22.20
N GLU A 166 13.61 23.56 -22.98
CA GLU A 166 14.62 23.92 -23.98
C GLU A 166 15.81 24.63 -23.33
N ASN A 167 16.99 24.52 -23.96
CA ASN A 167 18.19 25.30 -23.65
C ASN A 167 18.75 25.11 -22.21
N LEU A 168 18.49 23.98 -21.56
CA LEU A 168 19.12 23.66 -20.26
C LEU A 168 20.65 23.53 -20.38
N PRO A 169 21.44 24.11 -19.44
CA PRO A 169 22.91 24.08 -19.49
C PRO A 169 23.48 22.72 -19.05
N VAL A 170 23.36 21.71 -19.92
CA VAL A 170 23.87 20.36 -19.67
C VAL A 170 25.34 20.24 -20.08
N LYS A 171 26.22 19.82 -19.15
CA LYS A 171 27.62 19.53 -19.47
C LYS A 171 27.72 18.22 -20.23
N LYS A 172 28.51 18.19 -21.30
CA LYS A 172 28.67 16.99 -22.14
C LYS A 172 29.68 15.97 -21.60
N LYS A 173 30.54 16.35 -20.65
CA LYS A 173 31.56 15.48 -20.05
C LYS A 173 31.85 15.92 -18.61
N GLY A 174 32.28 14.97 -17.78
CA GLY A 174 32.71 15.22 -16.41
C GLY A 174 33.09 13.91 -15.70
N ASP A 175 33.45 14.01 -14.42
CA ASP A 175 33.85 12.85 -13.63
C ASP A 175 32.65 12.05 -13.12
N VAL A 176 31.79 12.69 -12.30
CA VAL A 176 30.62 12.06 -11.69
C VAL A 176 29.36 12.87 -11.98
N ALA A 177 28.33 12.19 -12.52
CA ALA A 177 26.99 12.73 -12.68
C ALA A 177 25.93 11.80 -12.11
N ILE A 178 24.89 12.39 -11.52
CA ILE A 178 23.65 11.72 -11.15
C ILE A 178 22.49 12.48 -11.79
N TYR A 179 21.61 11.74 -12.48
CA TYR A 179 20.33 12.25 -12.94
C TYR A 179 19.23 11.66 -12.05
N VAL A 180 18.41 12.50 -11.41
CA VAL A 180 17.26 12.04 -10.63
C VAL A 180 15.98 12.36 -11.38
N LEU A 181 15.31 11.29 -11.84
CA LEU A 181 13.99 11.34 -12.44
C LEU A 181 12.95 11.07 -11.35
N SER A 182 12.08 12.04 -11.12
CA SER A 182 10.97 11.94 -10.18
C SER A 182 9.63 11.89 -10.90
N ARG A 183 8.72 11.06 -10.37
CA ARG A 183 7.30 11.01 -10.74
C ARG A 183 6.48 10.90 -9.48
N SER A 184 5.32 11.55 -9.49
CA SER A 184 4.28 11.39 -8.48
C SER A 184 3.03 10.80 -9.13
N SER A 185 2.20 10.17 -8.31
CA SER A 185 0.86 9.73 -8.67
C SER A 185 0.00 9.82 -7.40
N GLY A 186 -1.32 9.72 -7.55
CA GLY A 186 -2.21 9.99 -6.44
C GLY A 186 -3.62 9.48 -6.65
N GLU A 187 -4.42 9.78 -5.65
CA GLU A 187 -5.82 9.42 -5.56
C GLU A 187 -6.69 10.16 -6.59
N GLY A 188 -7.64 9.47 -7.22
CA GLY A 188 -8.62 10.08 -8.14
C GLY A 188 -8.16 10.23 -9.59
N VAL A 189 -6.86 10.09 -9.89
CA VAL A 189 -6.34 10.21 -11.26
C VAL A 189 -5.40 9.05 -11.61
N ASP A 190 -5.70 8.35 -12.70
CA ASP A 190 -4.80 7.35 -13.27
C ASP A 190 -3.66 8.03 -14.06
N ARG A 191 -2.49 7.38 -14.06
CA ARG A 191 -1.34 7.77 -14.88
C ARG A 191 -1.61 7.57 -16.36
N THR A 192 -0.91 8.31 -17.21
CA THR A 192 -1.07 8.25 -18.66
C THR A 192 0.20 7.80 -19.38
N VAL A 193 0.02 7.25 -20.59
CA VAL A 193 1.09 6.79 -21.48
C VAL A 193 1.60 7.95 -22.31
N GLU A 194 2.00 9.02 -21.64
CA GLU A 194 2.44 10.26 -22.28
C GLU A 194 3.82 10.68 -21.77
N LYS A 195 4.46 11.55 -22.54
CA LYS A 195 5.71 12.18 -22.15
C LYS A 195 5.50 12.97 -20.87
N GLY A 196 6.42 12.77 -19.93
CA GLY A 196 6.40 13.39 -18.62
C GLY A 196 5.58 12.66 -17.56
N ASP A 197 5.05 11.48 -17.89
CA ASP A 197 4.50 10.52 -16.93
C ASP A 197 5.16 9.15 -17.10
N VAL A 198 4.47 8.15 -17.67
CA VAL A 198 5.03 6.81 -17.90
C VAL A 198 6.18 6.89 -18.90
N LEU A 199 6.06 7.74 -19.93
CA LEU A 199 7.12 7.98 -20.90
C LEU A 199 7.99 9.15 -20.45
N LEU A 200 9.29 9.03 -20.72
CA LEU A 200 10.22 10.14 -20.53
C LEU A 200 9.97 11.24 -21.57
N THR A 201 10.14 12.50 -21.17
CA THR A 201 10.21 13.64 -22.09
C THR A 201 11.45 13.53 -22.99
N ASP A 202 11.45 14.25 -24.11
CA ASP A 202 12.63 14.31 -24.98
C ASP A 202 13.79 15.00 -24.26
N THR A 203 13.51 16.02 -23.45
CA THR A 203 14.49 16.70 -22.59
C THR A 203 15.16 15.73 -21.62
N GLU A 204 14.38 14.92 -20.89
CA GLU A 204 14.87 13.91 -19.96
C GLU A 204 15.75 12.89 -20.70
N ARG A 205 15.20 12.30 -21.78
CA ARG A 205 15.87 11.27 -22.58
C ARG A 205 17.19 11.77 -23.15
N ASN A 206 17.21 12.95 -23.77
CA ASN A 206 18.41 13.52 -24.39
C ASN A 206 19.48 13.86 -23.34
N THR A 207 19.07 14.40 -22.20
CA THR A 207 19.98 14.70 -21.09
C THR A 207 20.60 13.42 -20.54
N ILE A 208 19.79 12.42 -20.19
CA ILE A 208 20.25 11.13 -19.67
C ILE A 208 21.26 10.46 -20.62
N LYS A 209 20.95 10.42 -21.92
CA LYS A 209 21.86 9.81 -22.93
C LYS A 209 23.15 10.61 -23.09
N THR A 210 23.08 11.94 -23.02
CA THR A 210 24.27 12.81 -23.06
C THR A 210 25.19 12.53 -21.87
N LEU A 211 24.63 12.44 -20.66
CA LEU A 211 25.38 12.17 -19.44
C LEU A 211 26.00 10.76 -19.47
N ALA A 212 25.21 9.75 -19.86
CA ALA A 212 25.65 8.35 -19.93
C ALA A 212 26.83 8.12 -20.88
N ARG A 213 26.93 8.90 -21.96
CA ARG A 213 28.05 8.81 -22.94
C ARG A 213 29.25 9.66 -22.55
N GLY A 214 29.03 10.73 -21.78
CA GLY A 214 30.00 11.79 -21.53
C GLY A 214 30.77 11.68 -20.23
N PHE A 215 30.16 11.12 -19.19
CA PHE A 215 30.71 11.10 -17.84
C PHE A 215 31.45 9.80 -17.54
N LYS A 216 32.53 9.90 -16.75
CA LYS A 216 33.30 8.71 -16.32
C LYS A 216 32.46 7.80 -15.44
N LYS A 217 31.64 8.38 -14.55
CA LYS A 217 30.67 7.69 -13.71
C LYS A 217 29.31 8.37 -13.83
N PHE A 218 28.31 7.61 -14.23
CA PHE A 218 26.93 8.10 -14.35
C PHE A 218 25.96 7.12 -13.72
N MET A 219 24.97 7.64 -13.00
CA MET A 219 23.83 6.89 -12.49
C MET A 219 22.52 7.64 -12.79
N LEU A 220 21.58 6.91 -13.38
CA LEU A 220 20.17 7.31 -13.40
C LEU A 220 19.51 6.83 -12.11
N VAL A 221 18.88 7.74 -11.38
CA VAL A 221 18.17 7.47 -10.13
C VAL A 221 16.68 7.74 -10.37
N LEU A 222 15.84 6.78 -9.99
CA LEU A 222 14.39 6.82 -10.18
C LEU A 222 13.72 7.00 -8.81
N ASN A 223 13.26 8.21 -8.54
CA ASN A 223 12.45 8.57 -7.37
C ASN A 223 10.98 8.54 -7.79
N THR A 224 10.49 7.33 -8.07
CA THR A 224 9.15 7.08 -8.60
C THR A 224 8.40 6.08 -7.73
N GLY A 225 7.09 6.24 -7.60
CA GLY A 225 6.21 5.30 -6.89
C GLY A 225 5.83 4.06 -7.72
N GLY A 226 6.25 4.01 -8.98
CA GLY A 226 5.91 2.93 -9.90
C GLY A 226 6.77 2.94 -11.18
N PRO A 227 6.44 2.07 -12.14
CA PRO A 227 7.19 1.90 -13.40
C PRO A 227 7.23 3.14 -14.28
N VAL A 228 8.37 3.36 -14.94
CA VAL A 228 8.53 4.28 -16.08
C VAL A 228 9.17 3.52 -17.23
N ASP A 229 8.90 3.93 -18.47
CA ASP A 229 9.41 3.27 -19.66
C ASP A 229 10.88 3.65 -19.90
N LEU A 230 11.78 2.68 -19.74
CA LEU A 230 13.23 2.86 -19.89
C LEU A 230 13.75 2.40 -21.26
N SER A 231 12.87 2.11 -22.22
CA SER A 231 13.27 1.68 -23.57
C SER A 231 14.17 2.72 -24.25
N GLY A 232 15.18 2.24 -24.98
CA GLY A 232 16.13 3.09 -25.72
C GLY A 232 17.18 3.83 -24.87
N LEU A 233 17.41 3.37 -23.63
CA LEU A 233 18.45 3.84 -22.70
C LEU A 233 19.54 2.78 -22.45
N ASP A 234 19.89 1.95 -23.43
CA ASP A 234 20.83 0.83 -23.28
C ASP A 234 22.27 1.27 -22.96
N GLU A 235 22.62 2.53 -23.26
CA GLU A 235 23.90 3.11 -22.85
C GLU A 235 24.00 3.37 -21.33
N VAL A 236 22.87 3.46 -20.61
CA VAL A 236 22.86 3.74 -19.17
C VAL A 236 23.25 2.48 -18.40
N LYS A 237 24.45 2.49 -17.79
CA LYS A 237 25.04 1.31 -17.13
C LYS A 237 24.78 1.20 -15.63
N ASN A 238 24.39 2.29 -14.96
CA ASN A 238 23.92 2.26 -13.57
C ASN A 238 22.52 2.87 -13.50
N ILE A 239 21.57 2.09 -12.99
CA ILE A 239 20.18 2.53 -12.76
C ILE A 239 19.78 2.11 -11.35
N LEU A 240 19.44 3.07 -10.51
CA LEU A 240 18.98 2.88 -9.14
C LEU A 240 17.51 3.29 -9.03
N ILE A 241 16.63 2.38 -8.61
CA ILE A 241 15.34 2.75 -8.07
C ILE A 241 15.56 3.22 -6.64
N LEU A 242 15.41 4.52 -6.42
CA LEU A 242 15.39 5.11 -5.08
C LEU A 242 14.03 4.91 -4.42
N SER A 243 12.95 4.83 -5.22
CA SER A 243 11.57 4.79 -4.76
C SER A 243 11.22 6.07 -3.97
N GLN A 244 10.17 6.03 -3.13
CA GLN A 244 9.74 7.12 -2.26
C GLN A 244 9.75 6.62 -0.81
N LEU A 245 10.71 7.11 -0.01
CA LEU A 245 11.12 6.47 1.25
C LEU A 245 10.66 7.23 2.50
N GLY A 246 9.76 8.21 2.36
CA GLY A 246 9.37 9.10 3.43
C GLY A 246 10.45 10.11 3.79
N GLY A 247 10.54 10.49 5.07
CA GLY A 247 11.31 11.65 5.54
C GLY A 247 12.82 11.60 5.26
N ASN A 248 13.39 10.41 5.07
CA ASN A 248 14.82 10.19 4.87
C ASN A 248 15.22 9.82 3.42
N THR A 249 14.33 10.05 2.44
CA THR A 249 14.57 9.71 1.02
C THR A 249 15.90 10.25 0.48
N SER A 250 16.13 11.55 0.62
CA SER A 250 17.34 12.22 0.08
C SER A 250 18.62 11.77 0.77
N LYS A 251 18.59 11.58 2.10
CA LYS A 251 19.70 11.04 2.88
C LYS A 251 20.06 9.63 2.45
N ALA A 252 19.06 8.78 2.19
CA ALA A 252 19.29 7.41 1.75
C ALA A 252 20.07 7.35 0.43
N LEU A 253 19.78 8.24 -0.53
CA LEU A 253 20.54 8.34 -1.77
C LEU A 253 22.03 8.63 -1.51
N VAL A 254 22.32 9.61 -0.65
CA VAL A 254 23.71 9.95 -0.25
C VAL A 254 24.42 8.76 0.39
N ASP A 255 23.73 8.03 1.28
CA ASP A 255 24.31 6.87 1.95
C ASP A 255 24.58 5.71 0.97
N LEU A 256 23.73 5.52 -0.04
CA LEU A 256 23.88 4.49 -1.08
C LEU A 256 25.01 4.82 -2.04
N ILE A 257 25.12 6.06 -2.52
CA ILE A 257 26.17 6.44 -3.46
C ILE A 257 27.55 6.49 -2.79
N THR A 258 27.62 6.69 -1.48
CA THR A 258 28.89 6.70 -0.71
C THR A 258 29.23 5.34 -0.10
N GLY A 259 28.39 4.33 -0.27
CA GLY A 259 28.62 2.98 0.24
C GLY A 259 28.49 2.87 1.77
N LYS A 260 27.85 3.83 2.42
CA LYS A 260 27.43 3.71 3.83
C LYS A 260 26.27 2.72 3.98
N LYS A 261 25.44 2.61 2.94
CA LYS A 261 24.36 1.62 2.81
C LYS A 261 24.45 0.90 1.48
N TYR A 262 23.80 -0.25 1.40
CA TYR A 262 23.84 -1.14 0.25
C TYR A 262 22.43 -1.40 -0.26
N PRO A 263 22.16 -1.19 -1.56
CA PRO A 263 20.87 -1.56 -2.15
C PRO A 263 20.71 -3.07 -2.11
N SER A 264 19.53 -3.53 -1.69
CA SER A 264 19.21 -4.97 -1.58
C SER A 264 17.72 -5.26 -1.76
N GLY A 265 16.97 -4.33 -2.35
CA GLY A 265 15.58 -4.54 -2.71
C GLY A 265 15.44 -5.36 -3.99
N LYS A 266 14.22 -5.85 -4.23
CA LYS A 266 13.80 -6.61 -5.41
C LYS A 266 12.48 -6.06 -5.93
N LEU A 267 12.27 -6.09 -7.24
CA LEU A 267 11.05 -5.57 -7.87
C LEU A 267 9.81 -6.30 -7.35
N ALA A 268 8.82 -5.55 -6.90
CA ALA A 268 7.49 -6.07 -6.55
C ALA A 268 6.50 -6.00 -7.73
N THR A 269 6.92 -5.42 -8.86
CA THR A 269 6.15 -5.32 -10.11
C THR A 269 7.12 -5.48 -11.27
N THR A 270 6.72 -6.22 -12.30
CA THR A 270 7.52 -6.41 -13.51
C THR A 270 7.69 -5.06 -14.22
N TRP A 271 8.93 -4.72 -14.64
CA TRP A 271 9.24 -3.47 -15.35
C TRP A 271 9.66 -3.76 -16.78
N THR A 272 8.90 -3.24 -17.74
CA THR A 272 9.20 -3.30 -19.17
C THR A 272 8.58 -2.09 -19.89
N LYS A 273 8.75 -2.02 -21.21
CA LYS A 273 8.12 -1.02 -22.08
C LYS A 273 6.59 -1.13 -22.03
N TYR A 274 5.88 0.00 -22.14
CA TYR A 274 4.42 0.01 -21.93
C TYR A 274 3.65 -0.93 -22.88
N GLU A 275 4.11 -1.05 -24.12
CA GLU A 275 3.47 -1.89 -25.16
C GLU A 275 3.44 -3.39 -24.84
N ASP A 276 4.25 -3.87 -23.89
CA ASP A 276 4.25 -5.28 -23.49
C ASP A 276 3.15 -5.62 -22.47
N TYR A 277 2.61 -4.63 -21.75
CA TYR A 277 1.56 -4.89 -20.76
C TYR A 277 0.25 -5.20 -21.49
N SER A 278 -0.37 -6.33 -21.13
CA SER A 278 -1.55 -6.86 -21.84
C SER A 278 -2.89 -6.44 -21.24
N VAL A 279 -2.86 -5.69 -20.14
CA VAL A 279 -4.03 -5.36 -19.34
C VAL A 279 -4.68 -4.08 -19.83
N ASN A 280 -6.00 -4.11 -20.03
CA ASN A 280 -6.79 -2.96 -20.45
C ASN A 280 -7.32 -2.18 -19.24
N MET A 281 -7.18 -0.84 -19.25
CA MET A 281 -7.78 0.05 -18.24
C MET A 281 -9.29 0.24 -18.41
N GLY A 282 -9.89 -0.36 -19.44
CA GLY A 282 -11.32 -0.26 -19.71
C GLY A 282 -11.74 1.14 -20.18
N ASN A 283 -13.05 1.38 -20.22
CA ASN A 283 -13.62 2.70 -20.46
C ASN A 283 -13.98 3.38 -19.12
N ARG A 284 -14.63 4.54 -19.14
CA ARG A 284 -14.99 5.27 -17.89
C ARG A 284 -15.85 4.42 -16.93
N THR A 285 -16.79 3.62 -17.42
CA THR A 285 -17.78 2.89 -16.59
C THR A 285 -17.47 1.43 -16.36
N ASP A 286 -16.71 0.78 -17.25
CA ASP A 286 -16.50 -0.67 -17.23
C ASP A 286 -15.05 -1.02 -17.54
N THR A 287 -14.52 -1.95 -16.75
CA THR A 287 -13.18 -2.50 -16.92
C THR A 287 -13.26 -4.02 -16.87
N ASP A 288 -13.08 -4.66 -18.02
CA ASP A 288 -13.06 -6.11 -18.11
C ASP A 288 -11.68 -6.66 -17.75
N TYR A 289 -11.65 -7.55 -16.75
CA TYR A 289 -10.45 -8.22 -16.26
C TYR A 289 -10.26 -9.53 -17.02
N ASP A 290 -10.23 -9.42 -18.34
CA ASP A 290 -10.13 -10.53 -19.27
C ASP A 290 -8.78 -11.25 -19.20
N GLU A 291 -7.77 -10.68 -18.54
CA GLU A 291 -6.52 -11.37 -18.23
C GLU A 291 -6.69 -12.48 -17.18
N GLY A 292 -7.83 -12.54 -16.49
CA GLY A 292 -8.13 -13.55 -15.48
C GLY A 292 -7.06 -13.61 -14.38
N ILE A 293 -6.45 -14.78 -14.21
CA ILE A 293 -5.37 -14.99 -13.23
C ILE A 293 -3.98 -14.51 -13.71
N TYR A 294 -3.85 -14.07 -14.97
CA TYR A 294 -2.56 -13.72 -15.57
C TYR A 294 -2.22 -12.24 -15.35
N VAL A 295 -2.19 -11.81 -14.09
CA VAL A 295 -1.75 -10.45 -13.70
C VAL A 295 -0.24 -10.43 -13.46
N GLY A 296 0.45 -9.42 -14.03
CA GLY A 296 1.88 -9.22 -13.84
C GLY A 296 2.74 -10.38 -14.38
N TYR A 297 3.72 -10.84 -13.60
CA TYR A 297 4.62 -11.94 -13.99
C TYR A 297 3.87 -13.24 -14.33
N ARG A 298 2.65 -13.44 -13.81
CA ARG A 298 1.81 -14.58 -14.20
C ARG A 298 1.52 -14.54 -15.70
N TYR A 299 1.25 -13.37 -16.28
CA TYR A 299 1.18 -13.19 -17.73
C TYR A 299 2.57 -13.27 -18.37
N PHE A 300 3.51 -12.40 -17.96
CA PHE A 300 4.79 -12.26 -18.68
C PHE A 300 5.59 -13.56 -18.76
N ASP A 301 5.62 -14.35 -17.69
CA ASP A 301 6.34 -15.62 -17.66
C ASP A 301 5.60 -16.73 -18.44
N SER A 302 4.26 -16.70 -18.47
CA SER A 302 3.42 -17.66 -19.18
C SER A 302 3.30 -17.38 -20.67
N ALA A 303 3.32 -16.12 -21.08
CA ALA A 303 3.27 -15.69 -22.47
C ALA A 303 4.68 -15.58 -23.10
N ASP A 304 5.74 -15.89 -22.33
CA ASP A 304 7.14 -15.80 -22.76
C ASP A 304 7.53 -14.41 -23.32
N VAL A 305 6.91 -13.35 -22.79
CA VAL A 305 7.21 -11.95 -23.17
C VAL A 305 8.63 -11.58 -22.74
N ASP A 306 9.41 -10.92 -23.58
CA ASP A 306 10.76 -10.47 -23.23
C ASP A 306 10.73 -9.16 -22.44
N VAL A 307 10.70 -9.26 -21.10
CA VAL A 307 10.62 -8.09 -20.22
C VAL A 307 12.00 -7.57 -19.85
N MET A 308 12.13 -6.25 -19.71
CA MET A 308 13.41 -5.62 -19.32
C MET A 308 13.90 -6.07 -17.94
N PHE A 309 13.01 -6.06 -16.94
CA PHE A 309 13.31 -6.45 -15.56
C PHE A 309 12.12 -7.24 -14.97
N PRO A 310 12.29 -8.55 -14.70
CA PRO A 310 11.18 -9.38 -14.23
C PRO A 310 10.84 -9.13 -12.76
N PHE A 311 9.67 -9.59 -12.33
CA PHE A 311 9.29 -9.66 -10.92
C PHE A 311 10.37 -10.34 -10.06
N GLY A 312 10.61 -9.82 -8.86
CA GLY A 312 11.68 -10.27 -7.97
C GLY A 312 13.09 -9.88 -8.42
N TYR A 313 13.28 -9.21 -9.57
CA TYR A 313 14.62 -8.81 -10.00
C TYR A 313 15.17 -7.63 -9.18
N GLY A 314 16.45 -7.69 -8.85
CA GLY A 314 17.16 -6.59 -8.21
C GLY A 314 18.60 -6.96 -7.90
N LEU A 315 19.51 -6.03 -8.20
CA LEU A 315 20.93 -6.15 -7.91
C LEU A 315 21.28 -5.35 -6.64
N GLY A 316 22.43 -5.70 -6.06
CA GLY A 316 23.15 -4.88 -5.08
C GLY A 316 24.57 -4.62 -5.53
N TYR A 317 25.37 -3.95 -4.68
CA TYR A 317 26.80 -3.75 -4.98
C TYR A 317 27.64 -5.03 -4.88
N THR A 318 27.13 -6.07 -4.23
CA THR A 318 27.80 -7.38 -4.13
C THR A 318 27.04 -8.46 -4.92
N ASP A 319 27.64 -9.64 -5.02
CA ASP A 319 27.08 -10.80 -5.71
C ASP A 319 26.95 -12.00 -4.74
N PHE A 320 25.97 -12.86 -5.00
CA PHE A 320 25.65 -13.99 -4.13
C PHE A 320 25.63 -15.31 -4.88
N LYS A 321 25.99 -16.39 -4.19
CA LYS A 321 25.80 -17.76 -4.63
C LYS A 321 24.73 -18.43 -3.79
N ILE A 322 23.64 -18.88 -4.42
CA ILE A 322 22.54 -19.60 -3.80
C ILE A 322 22.70 -21.10 -4.07
N ASN A 323 22.54 -21.93 -3.04
CA ASN A 323 22.51 -23.39 -3.18
C ASN A 323 21.30 -23.95 -2.43
N SER A 324 20.50 -24.77 -3.09
CA SER A 324 19.48 -25.58 -2.41
C SER A 324 20.16 -26.76 -1.71
N ASN A 325 19.83 -26.98 -0.43
CA ASN A 325 20.47 -28.03 0.37
C ASN A 325 19.55 -29.24 0.54
N LYS A 326 18.30 -29.00 0.95
CA LYS A 326 17.38 -30.08 1.32
C LYS A 326 15.93 -29.67 1.10
N VAL A 327 15.18 -30.54 0.45
CA VAL A 327 13.71 -30.45 0.37
C VAL A 327 13.06 -31.58 1.16
N LYS A 328 11.97 -31.27 1.87
CA LYS A 328 11.12 -32.21 2.60
C LYS A 328 9.65 -31.96 2.26
N LEU A 329 8.87 -33.04 2.21
CA LEU A 329 7.41 -33.01 2.21
C LEU A 329 6.94 -33.72 3.47
N ASN A 330 6.15 -33.04 4.31
CA ASN A 330 5.46 -33.63 5.46
C ASN A 330 3.96 -33.35 5.32
N LYS A 331 3.17 -34.40 5.06
CA LYS A 331 1.77 -34.26 4.63
C LYS A 331 1.71 -33.38 3.38
N ASP A 332 1.15 -32.18 3.48
CA ASP A 332 1.05 -31.16 2.44
C ASP A 332 2.04 -29.99 2.63
N LYS A 333 2.80 -29.97 3.74
CA LYS A 333 3.81 -28.95 4.03
C LYS A 333 5.12 -29.27 3.31
N VAL A 334 5.54 -28.36 2.43
CA VAL A 334 6.84 -28.38 1.75
C VAL A 334 7.81 -27.49 2.52
N THR A 335 9.03 -27.98 2.75
CA THR A 335 10.11 -27.21 3.36
C THR A 335 11.35 -27.28 2.47
N VAL A 336 11.94 -26.11 2.18
CA VAL A 336 13.16 -25.97 1.40
C VAL A 336 14.22 -25.27 2.26
N ASP A 337 15.27 -26.00 2.61
CA ASP A 337 16.48 -25.45 3.24
C ASP A 337 17.45 -25.04 2.13
N ALA A 338 17.88 -23.79 2.15
CA ALA A 338 18.81 -23.20 1.19
C ALA A 338 19.94 -22.46 1.91
N SER A 339 20.99 -22.14 1.15
CA SER A 339 22.06 -21.33 1.68
C SER A 339 22.61 -20.33 0.69
N VAL A 340 22.97 -19.16 1.22
CA VAL A 340 23.42 -18.01 0.44
C VAL A 340 24.78 -17.59 0.94
N LYS A 341 25.75 -17.47 0.03
CA LYS A 341 27.09 -16.96 0.32
C LYS A 341 27.32 -15.67 -0.44
N ASN A 342 27.78 -14.64 0.25
CA ASN A 342 28.28 -13.43 -0.40
C ASN A 342 29.64 -13.73 -1.03
N ILE A 343 29.73 -13.60 -2.36
CA ILE A 343 30.94 -13.89 -3.15
C ILE A 343 31.58 -12.63 -3.73
N GLY A 344 30.97 -11.45 -3.51
CA GLY A 344 31.52 -10.17 -3.96
C GLY A 344 32.36 -9.46 -2.89
N LYS A 345 32.57 -8.16 -3.11
CA LYS A 345 33.48 -7.31 -2.31
C LYS A 345 32.79 -6.45 -1.26
N PHE A 346 31.47 -6.29 -1.36
CA PHE A 346 30.70 -5.41 -0.49
C PHE A 346 29.79 -6.19 0.45
N ARG A 347 29.32 -5.55 1.52
CA ARG A 347 28.23 -6.09 2.32
C ARG A 347 26.93 -6.09 1.51
N GLY A 348 26.00 -6.95 1.89
CA GLY A 348 24.67 -6.94 1.29
C GLY A 348 23.76 -8.01 1.87
N LYS A 349 22.50 -7.94 1.47
CA LYS A 349 21.46 -8.95 1.72
C LYS A 349 21.00 -9.50 0.38
N GLU A 350 20.50 -10.73 0.39
CA GLU A 350 19.88 -11.38 -0.76
C GLU A 350 18.49 -11.89 -0.39
N VAL A 351 17.60 -11.93 -1.38
CA VAL A 351 16.25 -12.48 -1.25
C VAL A 351 16.20 -13.83 -1.96
N LEU A 352 15.71 -14.84 -1.25
CA LEU A 352 15.35 -16.12 -1.85
C LEU A 352 13.85 -16.13 -2.09
N GLU A 353 13.48 -16.55 -3.29
CA GLU A 353 12.11 -16.60 -3.76
C GLU A 353 11.76 -18.05 -4.10
N LEU A 354 10.64 -18.52 -3.54
CA LEU A 354 10.14 -19.87 -3.74
C LEU A 354 8.87 -19.81 -4.60
N TYR A 355 8.91 -20.49 -5.73
CA TYR A 355 7.82 -20.52 -6.71
C TYR A 355 7.26 -21.94 -6.89
N LEU A 356 6.00 -22.02 -7.32
CA LEU A 356 5.28 -23.25 -7.60
C LEU A 356 4.70 -23.20 -9.01
N SER A 357 5.03 -24.17 -9.86
CA SER A 357 4.21 -24.47 -11.06
C SER A 357 3.23 -25.57 -10.73
N LYS A 358 1.99 -25.34 -11.11
CA LYS A 358 0.90 -26.31 -10.96
C LYS A 358 0.70 -27.06 -12.28
N PRO A 359 0.16 -28.29 -12.26
CA PRO A 359 -0.17 -29.01 -13.49
C PRO A 359 -1.32 -28.31 -14.22
N SER A 360 -1.07 -27.88 -15.45
CA SER A 360 -2.12 -27.35 -16.34
C SER A 360 -2.87 -28.50 -17.02
N THR A 361 -3.67 -29.22 -16.24
CA THR A 361 -4.46 -30.38 -16.66
C THR A 361 -5.90 -30.00 -16.96
N THR A 362 -6.74 -29.80 -15.95
CA THR A 362 -8.15 -29.42 -16.15
C THR A 362 -8.38 -27.91 -16.10
N LEU A 363 -7.50 -27.17 -15.43
CA LEU A 363 -7.47 -25.72 -15.41
C LEU A 363 -6.19 -25.26 -16.08
N ASP A 364 -6.27 -24.13 -16.77
CA ASP A 364 -5.08 -23.38 -17.17
C ASP A 364 -4.38 -22.84 -15.91
N GLU A 365 -3.06 -22.73 -15.93
CA GLU A 365 -2.26 -22.31 -14.79
C GLU A 365 -1.11 -21.41 -15.24
N PRO A 366 -0.77 -20.36 -14.49
CA PRO A 366 0.41 -19.57 -14.80
C PRO A 366 1.66 -20.44 -14.71
N TYR A 367 2.69 -20.06 -15.47
CA TYR A 367 3.97 -20.74 -15.49
C TYR A 367 4.48 -21.00 -14.07
N GLN A 368 4.34 -20.03 -13.17
CA GLN A 368 4.62 -20.21 -11.75
C GLN A 368 3.87 -19.18 -10.89
N VAL A 369 3.74 -19.45 -9.60
CA VAL A 369 3.26 -18.50 -8.58
C VAL A 369 4.22 -18.45 -7.39
N LEU A 370 4.42 -17.26 -6.80
CA LEU A 370 5.20 -17.07 -5.58
C LEU A 370 4.46 -17.73 -4.41
N VAL A 371 5.17 -18.56 -3.65
CA VAL A 371 4.60 -19.31 -2.50
C VAL A 371 5.28 -19.04 -1.17
N ASN A 372 6.51 -18.54 -1.19
CA ASN A 372 7.23 -18.07 -0.01
C ASN A 372 8.43 -17.21 -0.45
N PHE A 373 8.92 -16.35 0.43
CA PHE A 373 10.19 -15.66 0.27
C PHE A 373 10.87 -15.46 1.62
N ALA A 374 12.19 -15.25 1.59
CA ALA A 374 12.96 -14.93 2.78
C ALA A 374 14.19 -14.12 2.41
N LYS A 375 14.52 -13.15 3.27
CA LYS A 375 15.71 -12.32 3.10
C LYS A 375 16.80 -12.75 4.06
N THR A 376 18.04 -12.80 3.59
CA THR A 376 19.19 -13.11 4.46
C THR A 376 19.43 -11.98 5.46
N LYS A 377 20.14 -12.28 6.55
CA LYS A 377 20.84 -11.23 7.30
C LYS A 377 21.85 -10.51 6.41
N GLU A 378 22.38 -9.37 6.87
CA GLU A 378 23.49 -8.72 6.17
C GLU A 378 24.75 -9.61 6.21
N LEU A 379 25.30 -9.91 5.05
CA LEU A 379 26.49 -10.74 4.89
C LEU A 379 27.69 -9.89 4.47
N ALA A 380 28.76 -9.97 5.26
CA ALA A 380 30.08 -9.51 4.82
C ALA A 380 30.64 -10.43 3.70
N PRO A 381 31.61 -9.96 2.90
CA PRO A 381 32.28 -10.76 1.88
C PRO A 381 32.73 -12.13 2.41
N GLY A 382 32.42 -13.19 1.66
CA GLY A 382 32.75 -14.56 2.00
C GLY A 382 31.88 -15.21 3.09
N LYS A 383 31.03 -14.45 3.79
CA LYS A 383 30.10 -14.99 4.80
C LYS A 383 28.86 -15.62 4.16
N LYS A 384 28.22 -16.50 4.92
CA LYS A 384 27.11 -17.36 4.49
C LYS A 384 25.95 -17.26 5.48
N ASP A 385 24.73 -17.36 4.96
CA ASP A 385 23.51 -17.59 5.74
C ASP A 385 22.81 -18.87 5.29
N ASN A 386 22.05 -19.49 6.19
CA ASN A 386 21.17 -20.60 5.88
C ASN A 386 19.72 -20.14 6.12
N VAL A 387 18.88 -20.36 5.13
CA VAL A 387 17.50 -19.86 5.11
C VAL A 387 16.56 -21.04 4.89
N ARG A 388 15.42 -21.02 5.58
CA ARG A 388 14.36 -22.02 5.44
C ARG A 388 13.11 -21.35 4.90
N LEU A 389 12.56 -21.90 3.83
CA LEU A 389 11.31 -21.48 3.21
C LEU A 389 10.29 -22.61 3.36
N GLU A 390 9.03 -22.27 3.64
CA GLU A 390 7.99 -23.28 3.83
C GLU A 390 6.60 -22.84 3.38
N PHE A 391 5.84 -23.76 2.80
CA PHE A 391 4.45 -23.50 2.42
C PHE A 391 3.64 -24.78 2.48
N LYS A 392 2.31 -24.66 2.61
CA LYS A 392 1.40 -25.79 2.43
C LYS A 392 0.86 -25.78 1.02
N LEU A 393 0.88 -26.93 0.35
CA LEU A 393 0.37 -27.04 -1.01
C LEU A 393 -1.12 -26.66 -1.10
N SER A 394 -1.91 -27.01 -0.07
CA SER A 394 -3.34 -26.67 0.00
C SER A 394 -3.63 -25.17 0.09
N ASP A 395 -2.70 -24.38 0.63
CA ASP A 395 -2.87 -22.93 0.69
C ASP A 395 -2.83 -22.31 -0.72
N PHE A 396 -2.30 -23.01 -1.73
CA PHE A 396 -2.19 -22.56 -3.12
C PHE A 396 -3.06 -23.39 -4.08
N ALA A 397 -4.16 -23.95 -3.58
CA ALA A 397 -5.15 -24.61 -4.42
C ALA A 397 -5.78 -23.63 -5.42
N SER A 398 -6.10 -24.11 -6.61
CA SER A 398 -6.73 -23.32 -7.69
C SER A 398 -8.24 -23.35 -7.54
N TYR A 399 -8.92 -22.27 -7.91
CA TYR A 399 -10.37 -22.18 -7.83
C TYR A 399 -11.04 -22.70 -9.10
N ASP A 400 -11.87 -23.72 -8.95
CA ASP A 400 -12.67 -24.29 -10.03
C ASP A 400 -14.12 -23.80 -9.91
N ALA A 401 -14.49 -22.81 -10.73
CA ALA A 401 -15.82 -22.20 -10.73
C ALA A 401 -16.95 -23.19 -11.11
N LYS A 402 -16.63 -24.27 -11.82
CA LYS A 402 -17.61 -25.31 -12.19
C LYS A 402 -17.99 -26.17 -11.00
N SER A 403 -17.03 -26.52 -10.15
CA SER A 403 -17.26 -27.30 -8.93
C SER A 403 -17.39 -26.44 -7.66
N GLN A 404 -17.31 -25.11 -7.80
CA GLN A 404 -17.38 -24.12 -6.71
C GLN A 404 -16.44 -24.47 -5.56
N SER A 405 -15.20 -24.82 -5.90
CA SER A 405 -14.26 -25.42 -4.96
C SER A 405 -12.82 -25.01 -5.23
N TYR A 406 -12.04 -24.86 -4.17
CA TYR A 406 -10.58 -24.83 -4.26
C TYR A 406 -10.06 -26.27 -4.36
N ILE A 407 -9.26 -26.56 -5.39
CA ILE A 407 -8.78 -27.90 -5.72
C ILE A 407 -7.28 -27.96 -5.95
N LEU A 408 -6.68 -29.10 -5.63
CA LEU A 408 -5.40 -29.54 -6.16
C LEU A 408 -5.69 -30.57 -7.24
N ASP A 409 -5.30 -30.31 -8.49
CA ASP A 409 -5.53 -31.26 -9.57
C ASP A 409 -4.46 -32.36 -9.58
N ALA A 410 -4.75 -33.48 -10.23
CA ALA A 410 -3.77 -34.56 -10.37
C ALA A 410 -2.62 -34.11 -11.28
N GLY A 411 -1.37 -34.42 -10.91
CA GLY A 411 -0.20 -34.13 -11.74
C GLY A 411 1.03 -33.69 -10.95
N SER A 412 2.03 -33.21 -11.69
CA SER A 412 3.33 -32.83 -11.16
C SER A 412 3.36 -31.34 -10.81
N TYR A 413 3.49 -31.05 -9.51
CA TYR A 413 3.73 -29.70 -9.01
C TYR A 413 5.23 -29.48 -8.87
N ILE A 414 5.77 -28.45 -9.53
CA ILE A 414 7.22 -28.22 -9.56
C ILE A 414 7.54 -27.03 -8.64
N VAL A 415 8.41 -27.28 -7.66
CA VAL A 415 8.88 -26.27 -6.70
C VAL A 415 10.19 -25.70 -7.21
N ARG A 416 10.31 -24.38 -7.32
CA ARG A 416 11.49 -23.69 -7.84
C ARG A 416 12.05 -22.69 -6.84
N LEU A 417 13.37 -22.65 -6.71
CA LEU A 417 14.08 -21.68 -5.89
C LEU A 417 14.90 -20.74 -6.77
N GLY A 418 14.83 -19.44 -6.48
CA GLY A 418 15.56 -18.41 -7.21
C GLY A 418 15.73 -17.11 -6.42
N ASN A 419 16.08 -16.04 -7.14
CA ASN A 419 16.17 -14.65 -6.63
C ASN A 419 15.60 -13.61 -7.62
N SER A 420 14.77 -14.09 -8.55
CA SER A 420 13.80 -13.38 -9.38
C SER A 420 12.91 -14.42 -10.05
N SER A 421 11.76 -14.03 -10.62
CA SER A 421 10.87 -14.98 -11.32
C SER A 421 11.56 -15.65 -12.52
N ARG A 422 12.54 -14.99 -13.14
CA ARG A 422 13.28 -15.53 -14.30
C ARG A 422 14.64 -16.15 -13.97
N ASN A 423 15.08 -16.08 -12.71
CA ASN A 423 16.29 -16.75 -12.26
C ASN A 423 15.95 -17.79 -11.18
N THR A 424 15.22 -18.82 -11.59
CA THR A 424 14.80 -19.91 -10.71
C THR A 424 15.27 -21.27 -11.24
N THR A 425 15.40 -22.24 -10.33
CA THR A 425 15.74 -23.63 -10.66
C THR A 425 14.79 -24.60 -9.96
N PRO A 426 14.29 -25.65 -10.64
CA PRO A 426 13.50 -26.69 -9.99
C PRO A 426 14.30 -27.40 -8.88
N VAL A 427 13.75 -27.44 -7.66
CA VAL A 427 14.36 -28.07 -6.48
C VAL A 427 13.58 -29.30 -6.00
N ALA A 428 12.29 -29.41 -6.35
CA ALA A 428 11.50 -30.61 -6.11
C ALA A 428 10.33 -30.74 -7.08
N VAL A 429 9.84 -31.96 -7.23
CA VAL A 429 8.55 -32.27 -7.86
C VAL A 429 7.67 -32.97 -6.83
N ILE A 430 6.45 -32.46 -6.62
CA ILE A 430 5.41 -33.07 -5.78
C ILE A 430 4.37 -33.68 -6.71
N GLU A 431 4.30 -35.00 -6.77
CA GLU A 431 3.30 -35.73 -7.54
C GLU A 431 2.01 -35.84 -6.73
N VAL A 432 0.93 -35.25 -7.25
CA VAL A 432 -0.43 -35.37 -6.72
C VAL A 432 -1.14 -36.49 -7.48
N PRO A 433 -1.40 -37.66 -6.87
CA PRO A 433 -1.87 -38.83 -7.59
C PRO A 433 -3.32 -38.75 -8.08
N SER A 434 -4.14 -37.88 -7.48
CA SER A 434 -5.55 -37.70 -7.80
C SER A 434 -6.01 -36.32 -7.36
N ARG A 435 -7.02 -35.75 -8.04
CA ARG A 435 -7.63 -34.47 -7.66
C ARG A 435 -8.13 -34.50 -6.21
N VAL A 436 -7.92 -33.41 -5.49
CA VAL A 436 -8.34 -33.22 -4.09
C VAL A 436 -9.11 -31.91 -3.95
N THR A 437 -10.29 -31.95 -3.34
CA THR A 437 -11.01 -30.74 -2.94
C THR A 437 -10.50 -30.25 -1.59
N VAL A 438 -9.92 -29.05 -1.55
CA VAL A 438 -9.41 -28.42 -0.32
C VAL A 438 -10.54 -27.71 0.41
N LYS A 439 -11.35 -26.92 -0.30
CA LYS A 439 -12.45 -26.14 0.30
C LYS A 439 -13.63 -26.04 -0.68
N LYS A 440 -14.85 -26.31 -0.21
CA LYS A 440 -16.10 -26.14 -0.94
C LYS A 440 -16.80 -24.84 -0.55
N VAL A 441 -17.11 -24.01 -1.54
CA VAL A 441 -17.75 -22.69 -1.41
C VAL A 441 -18.86 -22.56 -2.47
N GLN A 442 -19.22 -21.33 -2.85
CA GLN A 442 -20.21 -21.03 -3.89
C GLN A 442 -19.66 -19.89 -4.76
N ASN A 443 -20.07 -19.78 -6.03
CA ASN A 443 -19.79 -18.58 -6.82
C ASN A 443 -20.63 -17.41 -6.28
N GLN A 444 -20.03 -16.24 -6.09
CA GLN A 444 -20.64 -15.13 -5.36
C GLN A 444 -20.77 -13.85 -6.18
N ILE A 445 -20.00 -13.68 -7.27
CA ILE A 445 -19.96 -12.41 -8.02
C ILE A 445 -20.66 -12.45 -9.38
N GLY A 446 -21.44 -13.50 -9.66
CA GLY A 446 -22.08 -13.68 -10.96
C GLY A 446 -21.09 -14.14 -12.05
N THR A 447 -21.52 -14.07 -13.31
CA THR A 447 -20.70 -14.48 -14.47
C THR A 447 -20.46 -13.27 -15.36
N PRO A 448 -19.19 -12.94 -15.69
CA PRO A 448 -18.89 -11.83 -16.58
C PRO A 448 -19.32 -12.13 -18.03
N ALA A 449 -19.44 -11.09 -18.85
CA ALA A 449 -19.82 -11.20 -20.27
C ALA A 449 -18.67 -11.62 -21.20
N PHE A 450 -17.54 -12.06 -20.65
CA PHE A 450 -16.34 -12.47 -21.38
C PHE A 450 -15.76 -13.77 -20.81
N GLN A 451 -14.77 -14.34 -21.51
CA GLN A 451 -13.97 -15.46 -21.03
C GLN A 451 -12.55 -14.99 -20.74
N ASP A 452 -11.97 -15.51 -19.66
CA ASP A 452 -10.58 -15.23 -19.32
C ASP A 452 -9.65 -15.72 -20.44
N ARG A 453 -8.71 -14.85 -20.82
CA ARG A 453 -7.58 -15.19 -21.67
C ARG A 453 -6.69 -16.18 -20.94
N THR A 454 -6.10 -17.11 -21.71
CA THR A 454 -5.19 -18.12 -21.19
C THR A 454 -3.84 -18.03 -21.87
N PHE A 455 -2.78 -18.31 -21.12
CA PHE A 455 -1.41 -18.22 -21.61
C PHE A 455 -0.63 -19.45 -21.15
N LYS A 456 0.28 -19.94 -22.01
CA LYS A 456 1.05 -21.14 -21.72
C LYS A 456 2.48 -20.99 -22.23
N SER A 457 3.42 -21.14 -21.31
CA SER A 457 4.85 -21.02 -21.65
C SER A 457 5.29 -22.24 -22.46
N THR A 458 6.21 -21.99 -23.39
CA THR A 458 6.88 -22.99 -24.22
C THR A 458 8.15 -23.54 -23.55
N LYS A 459 8.55 -22.99 -22.39
CA LYS A 459 9.74 -23.39 -21.63
C LYS A 459 9.65 -24.85 -21.18
N LYS A 460 10.80 -25.54 -21.24
CA LYS A 460 10.94 -26.93 -20.79
C LYS A 460 11.79 -27.00 -19.52
N ASP A 461 11.22 -27.56 -18.46
CA ASP A 461 11.94 -27.75 -17.20
C ASP A 461 13.01 -28.84 -17.31
N LYS A 462 14.20 -28.53 -16.78
CA LYS A 462 15.28 -29.51 -16.61
C LYS A 462 15.09 -30.27 -15.29
N LEU A 463 14.29 -31.34 -15.32
CA LEU A 463 13.92 -32.10 -14.12
C LEU A 463 14.86 -33.28 -13.78
N ARG A 464 15.91 -33.52 -14.58
CA ARG A 464 16.87 -34.60 -14.32
C ARG A 464 17.59 -34.37 -12.99
N GLY A 465 17.51 -35.33 -12.07
CA GLY A 465 18.14 -35.25 -10.74
C GLY A 465 17.34 -34.45 -9.71
N VAL A 466 16.20 -33.85 -10.09
CA VAL A 466 15.31 -33.14 -9.15
C VAL A 466 14.56 -34.17 -8.30
N LYS A 467 14.52 -33.93 -6.97
CA LYS A 467 13.90 -34.86 -6.02
C LYS A 467 12.39 -34.91 -6.21
N LYS A 468 11.84 -36.12 -6.30
CA LYS A 468 10.40 -36.36 -6.42
C LYS A 468 9.80 -36.81 -5.09
N PHE A 469 8.61 -36.31 -4.79
CA PHE A 469 7.79 -36.69 -3.65
C PHE A 469 6.40 -37.06 -4.12
N LYS A 470 5.69 -37.89 -3.37
CA LYS A 470 4.29 -38.21 -3.64
C LYS A 470 3.43 -37.63 -2.51
N LEU A 471 2.43 -36.82 -2.84
CA LEU A 471 1.50 -36.28 -1.85
C LEU A 471 0.60 -37.40 -1.31
N ASN A 472 0.47 -37.47 0.02
CA ASN A 472 -0.58 -38.25 0.64
C ASN A 472 -1.88 -37.44 0.63
N VAL A 473 -2.70 -37.59 -0.40
CA VAL A 473 -3.95 -36.83 -0.57
C VAL A 473 -4.91 -36.95 0.62
N LYS A 474 -4.87 -38.07 1.37
CA LYS A 474 -5.70 -38.28 2.57
C LYS A 474 -5.31 -37.37 3.74
N SER A 475 -4.15 -36.71 3.70
CA SER A 475 -3.77 -35.75 4.74
C SER A 475 -4.47 -34.41 4.63
N ILE A 476 -5.09 -34.11 3.48
CA ILE A 476 -5.83 -32.87 3.24
C ILE A 476 -7.30 -33.15 3.57
N LYS A 477 -7.83 -32.40 4.54
CA LYS A 477 -9.25 -32.45 4.90
C LYS A 477 -10.00 -31.38 4.10
N THR A 478 -11.09 -31.77 3.47
CA THR A 478 -11.98 -30.83 2.79
C THR A 478 -12.72 -29.97 3.81
N GLU A 479 -12.56 -28.66 3.71
CA GLU A 479 -13.40 -27.67 4.40
C GLU A 479 -14.69 -27.44 3.59
N THR A 480 -15.83 -27.24 4.26
CA THR A 480 -17.10 -26.88 3.61
C THR A 480 -17.71 -25.71 4.37
N VAL A 481 -17.99 -24.62 3.65
CA VAL A 481 -18.53 -23.41 4.26
C VAL A 481 -20.02 -23.56 4.53
N ASN A 482 -20.45 -23.12 5.72
CA ASN A 482 -21.86 -23.02 6.08
C ASN A 482 -22.32 -21.56 6.04
N TYR A 483 -23.13 -21.22 5.05
CA TYR A 483 -23.67 -19.86 4.87
C TYR A 483 -24.82 -19.51 5.83
N LYS A 484 -25.39 -20.48 6.55
CA LYS A 484 -26.52 -20.27 7.48
C LYS A 484 -26.10 -19.79 8.87
N LYS A 485 -24.82 -19.52 9.10
CA LYS A 485 -24.31 -19.11 10.43
C LYS A 485 -24.87 -17.74 10.82
N THR A 486 -25.54 -17.64 11.97
CA THR A 486 -26.08 -16.38 12.51
C THR A 486 -25.00 -15.56 13.22
N TYR A 487 -25.27 -14.27 13.42
CA TYR A 487 -24.36 -13.35 14.10
C TYR A 487 -24.58 -13.34 15.61
N LYS A 488 -23.52 -13.07 16.37
CA LYS A 488 -23.63 -12.81 17.80
C LYS A 488 -24.07 -11.35 17.97
N ILE A 489 -25.16 -11.15 18.72
CA ILE A 489 -25.69 -9.83 19.05
C ILE A 489 -25.36 -9.52 20.50
N ASN A 490 -24.84 -8.32 20.77
CA ASN A 490 -24.54 -7.83 22.10
C ASN A 490 -25.85 -7.50 22.85
N LYS A 491 -25.96 -7.94 24.11
CA LYS A 491 -27.18 -7.74 24.93
C LYS A 491 -27.49 -6.26 25.17
N ASN A 492 -26.45 -5.43 25.31
CA ASN A 492 -26.60 -3.99 25.56
C ASN A 492 -27.15 -3.27 24.33
N ILE A 493 -26.85 -3.75 23.12
CA ILE A 493 -27.44 -3.23 21.88
C ILE A 493 -28.93 -3.55 21.81
N LYS A 494 -29.36 -4.76 22.21
CA LYS A 494 -30.78 -5.16 22.16
C LYS A 494 -31.69 -4.24 22.99
N SER A 495 -31.20 -3.76 24.13
CA SER A 495 -31.96 -2.87 25.02
C SER A 495 -32.12 -1.44 24.50
N LEU A 496 -31.41 -1.05 23.43
CA LEU A 496 -31.51 0.30 22.88
C LEU A 496 -32.73 0.47 21.97
N THR A 497 -33.16 1.71 21.84
CA THR A 497 -34.14 2.13 20.83
C THR A 497 -33.59 1.93 19.42
N THR A 498 -34.48 1.91 18.41
CA THR A 498 -34.06 1.78 17.01
C THR A 498 -33.18 2.96 16.60
N GLU A 499 -33.56 4.17 16.97
CA GLU A 499 -32.84 5.41 16.70
C GLU A 499 -31.41 5.37 17.27
N GLU A 500 -31.23 4.89 18.50
CA GLU A 500 -29.90 4.70 19.09
C GLU A 500 -29.08 3.62 18.38
N LYS A 501 -29.71 2.53 17.92
CA LYS A 501 -29.03 1.48 17.16
C LYS A 501 -28.51 2.01 15.82
N VAL A 502 -29.28 2.84 15.13
CA VAL A 502 -28.89 3.43 13.84
C VAL A 502 -27.65 4.34 14.00
N LYS A 503 -27.52 5.06 15.12
CA LYS A 503 -26.32 5.89 15.38
C LYS A 503 -25.01 5.10 15.39
N PHE A 504 -25.03 3.80 15.70
CA PHE A 504 -23.81 2.98 15.66
C PHE A 504 -23.35 2.67 14.24
N VAL A 505 -24.25 2.67 13.26
CA VAL A 505 -23.95 2.25 11.88
C VAL A 505 -23.75 3.43 10.92
N ILE A 506 -23.72 4.64 11.46
CA ILE A 506 -23.43 5.89 10.74
C ILE A 506 -22.23 6.56 11.41
N GLY A 507 -21.26 7.01 10.63
CA GLY A 507 -20.12 7.79 11.14
C GLY A 507 -20.56 9.07 11.85
N ALA A 508 -19.68 9.66 12.64
CA ALA A 508 -19.98 10.94 13.29
C ALA A 508 -20.16 12.03 12.23
N HIS A 509 -21.21 12.84 12.36
CA HIS A 509 -21.53 13.93 11.44
C HIS A 509 -22.18 15.11 12.14
N SER A 510 -22.14 16.26 11.46
CA SER A 510 -22.83 17.48 11.86
C SER A 510 -24.26 17.48 11.31
N ASP A 511 -25.19 18.10 12.04
CA ASP A 511 -26.55 18.35 11.56
C ASP A 511 -26.59 19.47 10.50
N ILE A 512 -25.48 20.19 10.29
CA ILE A 512 -25.34 21.26 9.30
C ILE A 512 -24.83 20.66 7.98
N PRO A 513 -25.57 20.81 6.86
CA PRO A 513 -25.07 20.44 5.54
C PRO A 513 -23.76 21.17 5.24
N PHE A 514 -22.70 20.44 4.87
CA PHE A 514 -21.37 20.97 4.52
C PHE A 514 -20.62 21.68 5.66
N GLY A 515 -21.08 21.58 6.92
CA GLY A 515 -20.33 22.07 8.09
C GLY A 515 -19.15 21.17 8.43
N SER A 516 -18.00 21.74 8.79
CA SER A 516 -16.84 20.97 9.26
C SER A 516 -17.16 20.33 10.61
N TYR A 517 -17.18 18.99 10.67
CA TYR A 517 -17.22 18.29 11.95
C TYR A 517 -15.89 18.51 12.67
N LEU A 518 -15.93 19.12 13.86
CA LEU A 518 -14.72 19.37 14.64
C LEU A 518 -14.23 18.08 15.30
N TYR A 519 -13.19 17.47 14.73
CA TYR A 519 -12.60 16.25 15.26
C TYR A 519 -11.74 16.51 16.50
N SER A 520 -11.70 15.55 17.41
CA SER A 520 -10.93 15.59 18.65
C SER A 520 -9.40 15.58 18.43
N VAL A 521 -8.97 15.12 17.26
CA VAL A 521 -7.59 15.17 16.77
C VAL A 521 -7.59 15.96 15.46
N PRO A 522 -6.94 17.13 15.38
CA PRO A 522 -6.96 17.97 14.18
C PRO A 522 -6.35 17.29 12.95
N GLY A 523 -7.06 17.37 11.81
CA GLY A 523 -6.62 16.84 10.53
C GLY A 523 -6.82 15.34 10.33
N THR A 524 -7.59 14.67 11.20
CA THR A 524 -8.01 13.28 10.97
C THR A 524 -9.10 13.17 9.91
N ALA A 525 -9.36 11.94 9.45
CA ALA A 525 -10.34 11.68 8.40
C ALA A 525 -11.78 11.56 8.92
N GLY A 526 -11.95 11.09 10.16
CA GLY A 526 -13.29 10.89 10.73
C GLY A 526 -13.29 10.41 12.17
N GLU A 527 -14.50 10.30 12.73
CA GLU A 527 -14.76 9.75 14.05
C GLU A 527 -16.02 8.88 14.05
N LEU A 528 -16.10 7.95 15.00
CA LEU A 528 -17.37 7.29 15.36
C LEU A 528 -18.09 8.09 16.45
N TYR A 529 -19.41 7.95 16.54
CA TYR A 529 -20.21 8.57 17.59
C TYR A 529 -19.75 8.19 19.00
N LYS A 530 -19.86 9.17 19.91
CA LYS A 530 -19.72 8.95 21.36
C LYS A 530 -20.94 8.19 21.88
N TYR A 531 -20.77 7.42 22.95
CA TYR A 531 -21.84 6.62 23.55
C TYR A 531 -21.84 6.72 25.09
N GLY A 532 -23.03 6.87 25.68
CA GLY A 532 -23.22 6.99 27.13
C GLY A 532 -22.53 8.23 27.72
N ASP A 533 -22.07 8.12 28.97
CA ASP A 533 -21.33 9.19 29.68
C ASP A 533 -19.88 9.37 29.17
N ILE A 534 -19.50 8.69 28.08
CA ILE A 534 -18.11 8.56 27.66
C ILE A 534 -17.70 9.74 26.76
N LYS A 535 -16.62 10.42 27.17
CA LYS A 535 -16.23 11.72 26.60
C LYS A 535 -15.39 11.66 25.31
N LYS A 536 -14.82 10.49 24.94
CA LYS A 536 -13.87 10.35 23.82
C LYS A 536 -14.41 9.47 22.68
N PRO A 537 -14.40 9.96 21.43
CA PRO A 537 -14.81 9.19 20.25
C PRO A 537 -13.70 8.20 19.83
N VAL A 538 -14.05 7.24 18.95
CA VAL A 538 -13.04 6.44 18.24
C VAL A 538 -12.56 7.27 17.05
N VAL A 539 -11.25 7.52 16.98
CA VAL A 539 -10.64 8.42 15.99
C VAL A 539 -10.09 7.63 14.80
N LEU A 540 -10.39 8.07 13.58
CA LEU A 540 -9.95 7.48 12.32
C LEU A 540 -8.98 8.42 11.60
N SER A 541 -7.75 7.97 11.36
CA SER A 541 -6.72 8.75 10.67
C SER A 541 -6.31 8.05 9.38
N ASP A 542 -6.26 8.79 8.27
CA ASP A 542 -5.70 8.27 7.02
C ASP A 542 -4.17 8.37 6.97
N GLY A 543 -3.58 8.06 5.82
CA GLY A 543 -2.15 8.12 5.56
C GLY A 543 -1.54 6.73 5.34
N PRO A 544 -1.66 6.13 4.16
CA PRO A 544 -0.98 4.86 3.84
C PRO A 544 0.55 4.90 4.01
N ALA A 545 1.17 6.08 4.01
CA ALA A 545 2.60 6.28 4.19
C ALA A 545 2.97 6.93 5.55
N GLY A 546 2.10 6.82 6.57
CA GLY A 546 2.32 7.34 7.93
C GLY A 546 1.03 7.96 8.50
N LEU A 547 1.00 8.37 9.77
CA LEU A 547 -0.23 8.97 10.31
C LEU A 547 -0.46 10.37 9.70
N ASN A 548 -1.55 10.56 8.96
CA ASN A 548 -1.91 11.86 8.38
C ASN A 548 -2.84 12.63 9.32
N ILE A 549 -2.27 13.64 9.98
CA ILE A 549 -2.95 14.61 10.85
C ILE A 549 -2.38 16.01 10.56
N ALA A 550 -3.06 17.06 11.00
CA ALA A 550 -2.62 18.43 10.75
C ALA A 550 -1.29 18.70 11.45
N ARG A 551 -0.25 19.20 10.76
CA ARG A 551 1.02 19.53 11.41
C ARG A 551 0.84 20.55 12.54
N ASP A 552 0.09 21.60 12.23
CA ASP A 552 -0.14 22.73 13.11
C ASP A 552 -1.64 22.89 13.38
N TYR A 553 -2.00 23.20 14.62
CA TYR A 553 -3.39 23.40 15.04
C TYR A 553 -3.49 24.49 16.12
N TYR A 554 -4.67 25.06 16.31
CA TYR A 554 -4.96 25.97 17.41
C TYR A 554 -6.15 25.47 18.24
N ILE A 555 -6.35 26.06 19.42
CA ILE A 555 -7.45 25.71 20.33
C ILE A 555 -8.20 27.00 20.68
N ASP A 556 -9.53 26.97 20.57
CA ASP A 556 -10.43 28.04 21.00
C ASP A 556 -11.61 27.47 21.83
N GLU A 557 -12.67 28.27 22.01
CA GLU A 557 -13.86 27.89 22.78
C GLU A 557 -14.66 26.74 22.14
N GLU A 558 -14.57 26.56 20.82
CA GLU A 558 -15.26 25.49 20.08
C GLU A 558 -14.45 24.19 20.09
N GLY A 559 -13.12 24.28 20.17
CA GLY A 559 -12.24 23.14 20.37
C GLY A 559 -10.93 23.26 19.59
N LYS A 560 -10.44 22.13 19.05
CA LYS A 560 -9.16 22.10 18.32
C LYS A 560 -9.38 22.22 16.82
N HIS A 561 -8.69 23.15 16.17
CA HIS A 561 -8.85 23.45 14.76
C HIS A 561 -7.57 23.21 13.97
N SER A 562 -7.68 22.52 12.84
CA SER A 562 -6.58 22.35 11.89
C SER A 562 -6.23 23.68 11.22
N THR A 563 -4.95 23.96 11.02
CA THR A 563 -4.50 25.10 10.19
C THR A 563 -4.48 24.80 8.70
N ILE A 564 -4.69 23.54 8.32
CA ILE A 564 -4.70 23.07 6.93
C ILE A 564 -6.07 22.50 6.55
N SER A 565 -6.36 22.50 5.25
CA SER A 565 -7.53 21.84 4.69
C SER A 565 -7.41 20.30 4.75
N GLY A 566 -8.55 19.61 4.72
CA GLY A 566 -8.62 18.17 4.44
C GLY A 566 -8.37 17.81 2.96
N PHE A 567 -8.30 18.81 2.06
CA PHE A 567 -7.93 18.64 0.66
C PHE A 567 -6.46 18.96 0.42
N ALA A 568 -5.85 18.30 -0.57
CA ALA A 568 -4.47 18.54 -0.94
C ALA A 568 -4.27 19.96 -1.49
N ALA A 569 -3.12 20.57 -1.21
CA ALA A 569 -2.79 21.92 -1.68
C ALA A 569 -2.90 22.06 -3.21
N SER A 570 -2.46 21.03 -3.95
CA SER A 570 -2.58 20.98 -5.43
C SER A 570 -4.02 21.08 -5.92
N THR A 571 -4.96 20.55 -5.14
CA THR A 571 -6.39 20.54 -5.46
C THR A 571 -7.03 21.88 -5.16
N LEU A 572 -6.56 22.57 -4.13
CA LEU A 572 -7.04 23.91 -3.79
C LEU A 572 -6.48 25.00 -4.73
N GLU A 573 -5.31 24.78 -5.31
CA GLU A 573 -4.64 25.71 -6.22
C GLU A 573 -5.41 25.93 -7.53
N ILE A 574 -6.19 24.94 -7.98
CA ILE A 574 -6.98 25.08 -9.21
C ILE A 574 -8.25 25.91 -9.03
N VAL A 575 -8.63 26.26 -7.80
CA VAL A 575 -9.85 27.02 -7.53
C VAL A 575 -9.57 28.51 -7.81
N PRO A 576 -10.21 29.14 -8.81
CA PRO A 576 -10.03 30.57 -9.07
C PRO A 576 -10.44 31.41 -7.85
N GLU A 577 -9.79 32.55 -7.63
CA GLU A 577 -10.13 33.46 -6.50
C GLU A 577 -11.62 33.83 -6.47
N ALA A 578 -12.23 34.03 -7.64
CA ALA A 578 -13.65 34.34 -7.77
C ALA A 578 -14.59 33.20 -7.33
N ALA A 579 -14.12 31.94 -7.36
CA ALA A 579 -14.90 30.76 -6.97
C ALA A 579 -14.75 30.40 -5.48
N LYS A 580 -13.68 30.85 -4.81
CA LYS A 580 -13.41 30.53 -3.40
C LYS A 580 -14.61 30.77 -2.46
N PRO A 581 -15.42 31.85 -2.59
CA PRO A 581 -16.59 32.03 -1.73
C PRO A 581 -17.63 30.90 -1.85
N ALA A 582 -17.81 30.32 -3.05
CA ALA A 582 -18.79 29.26 -3.28
C ALA A 582 -18.36 27.90 -2.70
N VAL A 583 -17.06 27.71 -2.49
CA VAL A 583 -16.45 26.48 -1.96
C VAL A 583 -15.60 26.76 -0.72
N ALA A 584 -15.96 27.76 0.08
CA ALA A 584 -15.17 28.23 1.21
C ALA A 584 -14.89 27.13 2.25
N PHE A 585 -15.81 26.16 2.39
CA PHE A 585 -15.67 24.99 3.28
C PHE A 585 -14.52 24.04 2.91
N LEU A 586 -13.95 24.16 1.71
CA LEU A 586 -12.77 23.40 1.28
C LEU A 586 -11.46 24.02 1.79
N PHE A 587 -11.48 25.27 2.26
CA PHE A 587 -10.30 26.00 2.69
C PHE A 587 -10.22 26.01 4.23
N PRO A 588 -9.00 26.09 4.81
CA PRO A 588 -8.88 26.28 6.24
C PRO A 588 -9.50 27.63 6.65
N SER A 589 -10.20 27.64 7.79
CA SER A 589 -10.69 28.87 8.39
C SER A 589 -9.51 29.81 8.72
N PRO A 590 -9.69 31.15 8.60
CA PRO A 590 -8.68 32.09 9.05
C PRO A 590 -8.31 31.85 10.51
N ILE A 591 -7.00 31.80 10.80
CA ILE A 591 -6.51 31.62 12.18
C ILE A 591 -6.82 32.90 12.97
N PRO A 592 -7.55 32.82 14.10
CA PRO A 592 -7.87 34.01 14.89
C PRO A 592 -6.61 34.69 15.44
N GLU A 593 -6.65 36.03 15.55
CA GLU A 593 -5.50 36.78 16.07
C GLU A 593 -5.24 36.45 17.56
N GLY A 594 -3.97 36.28 17.93
CA GLY A 594 -3.57 36.03 19.32
C GLY A 594 -3.70 34.58 19.81
N VAL A 595 -4.18 33.64 18.98
CA VAL A 595 -4.22 32.22 19.37
C VAL A 595 -2.83 31.58 19.35
N LYS A 596 -2.60 30.65 20.28
CA LYS A 596 -1.38 29.86 20.32
C LYS A 596 -1.46 28.73 19.29
N ILE A 597 -0.41 28.58 18.48
CA ILE A 597 -0.22 27.45 17.57
C ILE A 597 0.49 26.31 18.31
N TYR A 598 -0.04 25.11 18.14
CA TYR A 598 0.52 23.85 18.62
C TYR A 598 0.99 23.00 17.45
N HIS A 599 2.00 22.16 17.68
CA HIS A 599 2.62 21.33 16.66
C HIS A 599 2.49 19.84 16.99
N GLN A 600 2.15 19.02 16.00
CA GLN A 600 2.15 17.56 16.06
C GLN A 600 2.85 16.99 14.82
N TYR A 601 4.07 16.48 15.01
CA TYR A 601 4.92 16.01 13.91
C TYR A 601 4.83 14.49 13.79
N THR A 602 4.43 13.99 12.62
CA THR A 602 4.38 12.53 12.38
C THR A 602 5.58 12.07 11.56
N THR A 603 5.75 10.75 11.45
CA THR A 603 6.80 10.14 10.65
C THR A 603 6.27 9.68 9.29
N ALA A 604 6.79 10.26 8.21
CA ALA A 604 6.59 9.71 6.87
C ALA A 604 7.43 8.43 6.70
N ILE A 605 6.75 7.29 6.61
CA ILE A 605 7.32 5.97 6.33
C ILE A 605 7.44 5.75 4.79
N PRO A 606 8.22 4.77 4.32
CA PRO A 606 8.25 4.44 2.90
C PRO A 606 6.87 4.04 2.36
N ILE A 607 6.60 4.36 1.10
CA ILE A 607 5.34 3.96 0.43
C ILE A 607 5.20 2.43 0.35
N GLY A 608 3.98 1.93 0.18
CA GLY A 608 3.68 0.49 0.07
C GLY A 608 4.58 -0.24 -0.94
N THR A 609 4.79 0.35 -2.12
CA THR A 609 5.64 -0.24 -3.16
C THR A 609 7.09 -0.38 -2.66
N ALA A 610 7.63 0.64 -1.99
CA ALA A 610 8.97 0.61 -1.42
C ALA A 610 9.12 -0.43 -0.31
N LEU A 611 8.09 -0.59 0.53
CA LEU A 611 8.04 -1.62 1.56
C LEU A 611 8.01 -3.02 0.95
N ALA A 612 7.21 -3.24 -0.09
CA ALA A 612 7.19 -4.50 -0.82
C ALA A 612 8.55 -4.82 -1.45
N GLN A 613 9.21 -3.80 -2.00
CA GLN A 613 10.55 -3.92 -2.60
C GLN A 613 11.61 -4.38 -1.60
N THR A 614 11.37 -4.26 -0.29
CA THR A 614 12.30 -4.81 0.71
C THR A 614 12.30 -6.32 0.77
N TRP A 615 11.18 -6.98 0.47
CA TRP A 615 10.97 -8.41 0.74
C TRP A 615 11.33 -8.79 2.19
N ASN A 616 11.11 -7.86 3.12
CA ASN A 616 11.47 -7.95 4.53
C ASN A 616 10.25 -7.70 5.43
N ILE A 617 9.58 -8.78 5.83
CA ILE A 617 8.40 -8.72 6.70
C ILE A 617 8.71 -8.20 8.11
N GLU A 618 9.94 -8.36 8.59
CA GLU A 618 10.37 -7.86 9.91
C GLU A 618 10.44 -6.33 9.89
N PHE A 619 10.93 -5.76 8.78
CA PHE A 619 10.89 -4.32 8.59
C PHE A 619 9.44 -3.81 8.44
N ALA A 620 8.57 -4.54 7.73
CA ALA A 620 7.15 -4.21 7.64
C ALA A 620 6.47 -4.15 9.04
N GLU A 621 6.80 -5.08 9.94
CA GLU A 621 6.29 -5.06 11.33
C GLU A 621 6.84 -3.87 12.15
N GLN A 622 8.10 -3.49 11.96
CA GLN A 622 8.67 -2.28 12.59
C GLN A 622 8.03 -0.99 12.06
N VAL A 623 7.67 -0.95 10.79
CA VAL A 623 6.95 0.19 10.21
C VAL A 623 5.55 0.30 10.81
N GLY A 624 4.84 -0.81 10.97
CA GLY A 624 3.55 -0.82 11.69
C GLY A 624 3.70 -0.41 13.15
N ASP A 625 4.78 -0.80 13.81
CA ASP A 625 5.09 -0.39 15.18
C ASP A 625 5.25 1.13 15.33
N ILE A 626 5.97 1.78 14.39
CA ILE A 626 6.11 3.25 14.37
C ILE A 626 4.75 3.92 14.31
N VAL A 627 3.87 3.47 13.42
CA VAL A 627 2.54 4.06 13.27
C VAL A 627 1.68 3.81 14.52
N GLY A 628 1.71 2.60 15.09
CA GLY A 628 0.99 2.32 16.33
C GLY A 628 1.47 3.14 17.54
N ASP A 629 2.78 3.45 17.62
CA ASP A 629 3.36 4.35 18.63
C ASP A 629 2.80 5.77 18.45
N GLU A 630 2.80 6.29 17.21
CA GLU A 630 2.25 7.62 16.89
C GLU A 630 0.73 7.69 17.12
N MET A 631 -0.02 6.64 16.80
CA MET A 631 -1.46 6.58 17.10
C MET A 631 -1.74 6.78 18.59
N ASN A 632 -0.92 6.18 19.47
CA ASN A 632 -1.04 6.39 20.92
C ASN A 632 -0.62 7.79 21.37
N ILE A 633 0.43 8.35 20.78
CA ILE A 633 0.90 9.71 21.07
C ILE A 633 -0.19 10.74 20.74
N PHE A 634 -0.83 10.60 19.57
CA PHE A 634 -1.77 11.59 19.06
C PHE A 634 -3.25 11.28 19.34
N GLY A 635 -3.55 10.10 19.89
CA GLY A 635 -4.93 9.70 20.25
C GLY A 635 -5.76 9.20 19.07
N SER A 636 -5.13 8.59 18.06
CA SER A 636 -5.81 7.90 16.95
C SER A 636 -6.07 6.42 17.29
N ASN A 637 -7.13 5.83 16.75
CA ASN A 637 -7.53 4.45 17.07
C ASN A 637 -7.62 3.52 15.86
N LEU A 638 -8.05 4.04 14.71
CA LEU A 638 -8.14 3.30 13.46
C LEU A 638 -7.30 4.01 12.40
N TRP A 639 -6.19 3.40 12.00
CA TRP A 639 -5.39 3.86 10.88
C TRP A 639 -5.95 3.28 9.58
N LEU A 640 -6.27 4.13 8.61
CA LEU A 640 -6.91 3.73 7.34
C LEU A 640 -5.89 3.16 6.35
N ALA A 641 -5.15 2.17 6.79
CA ALA A 641 -4.11 1.45 6.08
C ALA A 641 -3.81 0.16 6.87
N PRO A 642 -3.12 -0.83 6.28
CA PRO A 642 -2.48 -0.83 4.95
C PRO A 642 -3.46 -0.95 3.78
N ALA A 643 -3.05 -0.44 2.62
CA ALA A 643 -3.76 -0.61 1.36
C ALA A 643 -3.07 -1.65 0.48
N LEU A 644 -3.80 -2.66 -0.04
CA LEU A 644 -3.18 -3.82 -0.72
C LEU A 644 -3.86 -4.26 -2.02
N ASN A 645 -4.59 -3.37 -2.69
CA ASN A 645 -5.10 -3.66 -4.02
C ASN A 645 -3.95 -4.05 -4.98
N ILE A 646 -4.20 -4.99 -5.88
CA ILE A 646 -3.18 -5.51 -6.79
C ILE A 646 -2.73 -4.45 -7.80
N HIS A 647 -1.42 -4.40 -8.12
CA HIS A 647 -0.93 -3.64 -9.26
C HIS A 647 -1.34 -4.32 -10.57
N ARG A 648 -2.64 -4.24 -10.90
CA ARG A 648 -3.22 -4.86 -12.11
C ARG A 648 -2.65 -4.21 -13.37
N SER A 649 -2.62 -2.88 -13.38
CA SER A 649 -2.03 -2.06 -14.43
C SER A 649 -1.05 -1.09 -13.80
N ILE A 650 0.04 -0.77 -14.51
CA ILE A 650 1.01 0.23 -14.07
C ILE A 650 0.46 1.65 -14.09
N LEU A 651 -0.69 1.84 -14.75
CA LEU A 651 -1.35 3.13 -14.91
C LEU A 651 -2.20 3.52 -13.71
N ASN A 652 -2.53 2.59 -12.82
CA ASN A 652 -3.32 2.92 -11.64
C ASN A 652 -2.63 3.98 -10.76
N GLY A 653 -3.32 5.08 -10.49
CA GLY A 653 -2.79 6.25 -9.76
C GLY A 653 -2.30 5.93 -8.35
N ARG A 654 -2.94 4.97 -7.67
CA ARG A 654 -2.63 4.59 -6.28
C ARG A 654 -1.69 3.41 -6.11
N ASN A 655 -1.02 2.96 -7.17
CA ASN A 655 -0.04 1.87 -7.04
C ASN A 655 1.08 2.19 -6.03
N PHE A 656 1.44 3.47 -5.82
CA PHE A 656 2.51 3.83 -4.89
C PHE A 656 2.25 3.32 -3.46
N GLU A 657 1.00 3.40 -2.98
CA GLU A 657 0.60 2.98 -1.63
C GLU A 657 0.25 1.49 -1.53
N TYR A 658 0.01 0.84 -2.67
CA TYR A 658 -0.15 -0.59 -2.76
C TYR A 658 1.21 -1.30 -2.83
N TYR A 659 1.22 -2.64 -2.74
CA TYR A 659 2.45 -3.39 -2.57
C TYR A 659 2.99 -4.00 -3.87
N SER A 660 2.17 -4.73 -4.62
CA SER A 660 2.66 -5.62 -5.68
C SER A 660 1.58 -6.05 -6.66
N GLU A 661 2.03 -6.52 -7.83
CA GLU A 661 1.22 -7.33 -8.76
C GLU A 661 0.91 -8.74 -8.21
N ASP A 662 1.59 -9.18 -7.15
CA ASP A 662 1.45 -10.50 -6.56
C ASP A 662 0.67 -10.46 -5.22
N PRO A 663 -0.40 -11.25 -5.08
CA PRO A 663 -1.21 -11.24 -3.86
C PRO A 663 -0.50 -11.80 -2.63
N TYR A 664 0.50 -12.68 -2.79
CA TYR A 664 1.18 -13.30 -1.66
C TYR A 664 2.08 -12.29 -0.94
N ILE A 665 2.95 -11.60 -1.67
CA ILE A 665 3.81 -10.57 -1.05
C ILE A 665 2.96 -9.40 -0.53
N SER A 666 1.92 -8.95 -1.24
CA SER A 666 0.99 -7.93 -0.77
C SER A 666 0.34 -8.31 0.56
N GLY A 667 -0.22 -9.53 0.65
CA GLY A 667 -0.83 -10.03 1.87
C GLY A 667 0.17 -10.20 3.03
N MET A 668 1.40 -10.66 2.75
CA MET A 668 2.43 -10.83 3.77
C MET A 668 2.92 -9.49 4.33
N MET A 669 3.18 -8.49 3.49
CA MET A 669 3.59 -7.16 3.94
C MET A 669 2.50 -6.50 4.79
N ALA A 670 1.27 -6.50 4.30
CA ALA A 670 0.12 -5.96 5.03
C ALA A 670 -0.14 -6.71 6.36
N SER A 671 0.09 -8.03 6.41
CA SER A 671 -0.06 -8.81 7.65
C SER A 671 0.90 -8.36 8.74
N TYR A 672 2.17 -8.11 8.39
CA TYR A 672 3.19 -7.74 9.36
C TYR A 672 3.07 -6.27 9.78
N ILE A 673 2.71 -5.36 8.87
CA ILE A 673 2.31 -3.99 9.24
C ILE A 673 1.13 -4.01 10.22
N THR A 674 0.09 -4.80 9.91
CA THR A 674 -1.07 -4.97 10.79
C THR A 674 -0.68 -5.41 12.20
N ARG A 675 0.22 -6.40 12.31
CA ARG A 675 0.73 -6.87 13.60
C ARG A 675 1.51 -5.80 14.35
N GLY A 676 2.34 -5.03 13.63
CA GLY A 676 3.11 -3.91 14.19
C GLY A 676 2.21 -2.87 14.85
N VAL A 677 1.14 -2.45 14.16
CA VAL A 677 0.17 -1.48 14.69
C VAL A 677 -0.60 -2.07 15.87
N GLN A 678 -1.22 -3.24 15.67
CA GLN A 678 -2.16 -3.81 16.64
C GLN A 678 -1.52 -4.38 17.92
N ARG A 679 -0.18 -4.36 18.03
CA ARG A 679 0.51 -4.68 19.29
C ARG A 679 0.37 -3.56 20.32
N HIS A 680 0.07 -2.35 19.87
CA HIS A 680 -0.17 -1.19 20.71
C HIS A 680 -1.60 -1.19 21.25
N LYS A 681 -1.77 -0.84 22.52
CA LYS A 681 -3.11 -0.72 23.12
C LYS A 681 -3.91 0.33 22.34
N ASN A 682 -5.16 0.04 22.00
CA ASN A 682 -6.11 0.96 21.37
C ASN A 682 -5.73 1.51 19.98
N ALA A 683 -4.68 0.98 19.35
CA ALA A 683 -4.30 1.28 17.98
C ALA A 683 -4.61 0.09 17.07
N PHE A 684 -5.36 0.33 16.01
CA PHE A 684 -5.79 -0.70 15.08
C PHE A 684 -5.72 -0.28 13.62
N VAL A 685 -5.67 -1.25 12.71
CA VAL A 685 -5.71 -1.00 11.28
C VAL A 685 -7.11 -1.12 10.71
N THR A 686 -7.34 -0.39 9.62
CA THR A 686 -8.43 -0.57 8.67
C THR A 686 -7.82 -0.93 7.31
N LEU A 687 -7.86 -2.21 6.96
CA LEU A 687 -7.31 -2.73 5.71
C LEU A 687 -8.15 -2.24 4.50
N LYS A 688 -7.52 -1.72 3.43
CA LYS A 688 -8.26 -1.11 2.29
C LYS A 688 -7.66 -1.41 0.90
N HIS A 689 -8.36 -1.15 -0.20
CA HIS A 689 -9.82 -0.97 -0.32
C HIS A 689 -10.40 -2.31 -0.77
N TYR A 690 -11.25 -2.91 0.05
CA TYR A 690 -11.88 -4.19 -0.22
C TYR A 690 -13.09 -3.99 -1.16
N ILE A 691 -12.99 -4.23 -2.46
CA ILE A 691 -11.93 -4.93 -3.18
C ILE A 691 -11.92 -4.54 -4.66
N ALA A 692 -10.80 -4.84 -5.34
CA ALA A 692 -10.60 -4.60 -6.77
C ALA A 692 -10.68 -3.12 -7.20
N ASN A 693 -10.33 -2.19 -6.30
CA ASN A 693 -10.12 -0.78 -6.64
C ASN A 693 -8.75 -0.59 -7.34
N ASN A 694 -8.64 -1.06 -8.58
CA ASN A 694 -7.39 -1.06 -9.35
C ASN A 694 -7.37 0.00 -10.46
N LYS A 695 -8.27 0.97 -10.39
CA LYS A 695 -8.45 2.08 -11.34
C LYS A 695 -9.04 3.27 -10.59
N GLU A 696 -8.41 4.44 -10.70
CA GLU A 696 -8.88 5.63 -10.00
C GLU A 696 -9.89 6.44 -10.80
N THR A 697 -9.74 6.51 -12.13
CA THR A 697 -10.68 7.28 -12.95
C THR A 697 -12.09 6.71 -12.83
N ASN A 698 -13.02 7.56 -12.39
CA ASN A 698 -14.43 7.21 -12.15
C ASN A 698 -14.62 6.02 -11.19
N ARG A 699 -13.74 5.87 -10.20
CA ARG A 699 -13.75 4.75 -9.23
C ARG A 699 -15.07 4.51 -8.50
N SER A 700 -15.94 5.51 -8.36
CA SER A 700 -17.27 5.38 -7.75
C SER A 700 -18.33 4.79 -8.68
N PHE A 701 -18.13 4.84 -10.00
CA PHE A 701 -19.10 4.33 -10.99
C PHE A 701 -18.42 3.48 -12.08
N ASN A 702 -17.26 2.92 -11.76
CA ASN A 702 -16.56 1.95 -12.58
C ASN A 702 -16.83 0.53 -12.07
N SER A 703 -17.27 -0.36 -12.96
CA SER A 703 -17.38 -1.79 -12.68
C SER A 703 -16.13 -2.53 -13.10
N SER A 704 -15.46 -3.13 -12.11
CA SER A 704 -14.41 -4.13 -12.34
C SER A 704 -15.06 -5.48 -12.62
N ASN A 705 -15.20 -5.82 -13.89
CA ASN A 705 -15.84 -7.04 -14.32
C ASN A 705 -14.81 -8.16 -14.35
N MET A 706 -15.05 -9.29 -13.67
CA MET A 706 -14.07 -10.37 -13.54
C MET A 706 -14.72 -11.74 -13.33
N SER A 707 -13.96 -12.80 -13.64
CA SER A 707 -14.35 -14.16 -13.31
C SER A 707 -14.22 -14.44 -11.81
N GLU A 708 -15.03 -15.37 -11.30
CA GLU A 708 -14.93 -15.82 -9.90
C GLU A 708 -13.52 -16.36 -9.56
N ARG A 709 -12.83 -16.96 -10.54
CA ARG A 709 -11.47 -17.47 -10.34
C ARG A 709 -10.47 -16.33 -10.16
N ALA A 710 -10.52 -15.29 -11.00
CA ALA A 710 -9.66 -14.12 -10.85
C ALA A 710 -9.93 -13.38 -9.54
N PHE A 711 -11.21 -13.19 -9.19
CA PHE A 711 -11.63 -12.62 -7.91
C PHE A 711 -10.98 -13.35 -6.73
N ARG A 712 -11.03 -14.68 -6.72
CA ARG A 712 -10.53 -15.51 -5.60
C ARG A 712 -9.01 -15.65 -5.56
N GLU A 713 -8.38 -15.93 -6.69
CA GLU A 713 -6.95 -16.25 -6.73
C GLU A 713 -6.05 -15.01 -6.75
N ILE A 714 -6.56 -13.85 -7.20
CA ILE A 714 -5.78 -12.61 -7.35
C ILE A 714 -6.26 -11.56 -6.36
N TYR A 715 -7.48 -11.05 -6.50
CA TYR A 715 -7.90 -9.82 -5.80
C TYR A 715 -8.24 -10.07 -4.33
N LEU A 716 -8.91 -11.18 -4.02
CA LEU A 716 -9.27 -11.61 -2.66
C LEU A 716 -8.08 -12.13 -1.86
N ARG A 717 -7.12 -12.74 -2.55
CA ARG A 717 -6.08 -13.56 -1.93
C ARG A 717 -5.22 -12.81 -0.93
N GLY A 718 -4.87 -11.55 -1.21
CA GLY A 718 -4.11 -10.70 -0.28
C GLY A 718 -4.87 -10.51 1.05
N TYR A 719 -6.18 -10.26 0.99
CA TYR A 719 -7.02 -10.06 2.16
C TYR A 719 -7.18 -11.34 2.99
N GLU A 720 -7.36 -12.50 2.35
CA GLU A 720 -7.39 -13.80 3.05
C GLU A 720 -6.12 -14.03 3.88
N ILE A 721 -4.95 -13.69 3.33
CA ILE A 721 -3.66 -13.82 4.00
C ILE A 721 -3.62 -12.92 5.24
N VAL A 722 -4.04 -11.65 5.12
CA VAL A 722 -4.03 -10.70 6.25
C VAL A 722 -5.02 -11.11 7.34
N ILE A 723 -6.23 -11.52 6.97
CA ILE A 723 -7.24 -12.01 7.91
C ILE A 723 -6.71 -13.21 8.70
N LYS A 724 -6.10 -14.19 8.02
CA LYS A 724 -5.55 -15.39 8.64
C LYS A 724 -4.34 -15.11 9.53
N ASN A 725 -3.45 -14.21 9.11
CA ASN A 725 -2.16 -14.02 9.77
C ASN A 725 -2.14 -12.90 10.81
N ALA A 726 -3.07 -11.95 10.73
CA ALA A 726 -3.03 -10.72 11.53
C ALA A 726 -4.40 -10.26 12.05
N ASN A 727 -5.51 -10.78 11.53
CA ASN A 727 -6.88 -10.47 11.94
C ASN A 727 -7.11 -8.94 12.15
N PRO A 728 -7.12 -8.15 11.07
CA PRO A 728 -7.24 -6.70 11.16
C PRO A 728 -8.53 -6.32 11.89
N LYS A 729 -8.52 -5.24 12.67
CA LYS A 729 -9.70 -4.82 13.45
C LYS A 729 -10.78 -4.20 12.57
N ALA A 730 -10.40 -3.63 11.44
CA ALA A 730 -11.34 -3.11 10.46
C ALA A 730 -10.89 -3.41 9.02
N ILE A 731 -11.87 -3.43 8.11
CA ILE A 731 -11.69 -3.48 6.66
C ILE A 731 -12.55 -2.36 6.07
N MET A 732 -12.01 -1.58 5.15
CA MET A 732 -12.73 -0.56 4.40
C MET A 732 -13.09 -1.10 3.02
N THR A 733 -14.35 -0.98 2.61
CA THR A 733 -14.78 -1.38 1.27
C THR A 733 -14.29 -0.38 0.23
N SER A 734 -14.24 -0.77 -1.04
CA SER A 734 -13.95 0.14 -2.14
C SER A 734 -15.16 0.90 -2.66
N TYR A 735 -14.89 1.93 -3.45
CA TYR A 735 -15.88 2.71 -4.22
C TYR A 735 -16.48 1.94 -5.41
N ASN A 736 -15.69 1.10 -6.06
CA ASN A 736 -16.05 0.50 -7.35
C ASN A 736 -17.17 -0.54 -7.25
N LEU A 737 -17.68 -0.91 -8.42
CA LEU A 737 -18.56 -2.06 -8.59
C LEU A 737 -17.76 -3.30 -8.98
N ILE A 738 -18.31 -4.48 -8.68
CA ILE A 738 -17.86 -5.76 -9.23
C ILE A 738 -19.04 -6.38 -9.97
N ASN A 739 -18.83 -6.68 -11.26
CA ASN A 739 -19.87 -7.24 -12.14
C ASN A 739 -21.22 -6.49 -12.03
N GLY A 740 -21.17 -5.15 -11.94
CA GLY A 740 -22.34 -4.27 -11.92
C GLY A 740 -22.99 -4.01 -10.55
N VAL A 741 -22.41 -4.50 -9.45
CA VAL A 741 -22.91 -4.25 -8.08
C VAL A 741 -21.85 -3.54 -7.26
N HIS A 742 -22.21 -2.45 -6.58
CA HIS A 742 -21.32 -1.73 -5.66
C HIS A 742 -20.78 -2.65 -4.58
N VAL A 743 -19.46 -2.61 -4.37
CA VAL A 743 -18.83 -3.52 -3.40
C VAL A 743 -19.37 -3.32 -1.99
N ASN A 744 -19.66 -2.08 -1.59
CA ASN A 744 -20.24 -1.75 -0.29
C ASN A 744 -21.66 -2.33 -0.06
N GLN A 745 -22.38 -2.73 -1.11
CA GLN A 745 -23.69 -3.38 -1.04
C GLN A 745 -23.66 -4.84 -1.51
N HIS A 746 -22.50 -5.35 -1.89
CA HIS A 746 -22.40 -6.66 -2.53
C HIS A 746 -22.45 -7.79 -1.49
N ALA A 747 -23.66 -8.28 -1.16
CA ALA A 747 -23.86 -9.35 -0.18
C ALA A 747 -23.05 -10.63 -0.48
N GLY A 748 -22.86 -10.99 -1.76
CA GLY A 748 -21.95 -12.07 -2.15
C GLY A 748 -20.49 -11.86 -1.67
N VAL A 749 -19.94 -10.66 -1.84
CA VAL A 749 -18.54 -10.34 -1.49
C VAL A 749 -18.38 -10.05 0.01
N ILE A 750 -19.29 -9.28 0.61
CA ILE A 750 -19.20 -8.87 2.01
C ILE A 750 -19.81 -9.94 2.92
N HIS A 751 -21.12 -10.20 2.82
CA HIS A 751 -21.78 -11.14 3.73
C HIS A 751 -21.28 -12.58 3.52
N ASN A 752 -21.26 -13.09 2.29
CA ASN A 752 -20.95 -14.50 2.05
C ASN A 752 -19.43 -14.77 2.10
N VAL A 753 -18.63 -14.14 1.23
CA VAL A 753 -17.18 -14.39 1.19
C VAL A 753 -16.50 -13.89 2.46
N LEU A 754 -16.61 -12.60 2.79
CA LEU A 754 -15.85 -12.04 3.90
C LEU A 754 -16.30 -12.59 5.27
N ARG A 755 -17.61 -12.58 5.58
CA ARG A 755 -18.10 -13.06 6.89
C ARG A 755 -18.17 -14.58 6.99
N LYS A 756 -18.71 -15.29 5.98
CA LYS A 756 -18.94 -16.75 6.11
C LYS A 756 -17.75 -17.57 5.67
N GLU A 757 -17.15 -17.29 4.50
CA GLU A 757 -16.04 -18.08 3.99
C GLU A 757 -14.70 -17.76 4.67
N ASN A 758 -14.43 -16.48 4.93
CA ASN A 758 -13.18 -15.98 5.53
C ASN A 758 -13.29 -15.76 7.05
N HIS A 759 -14.47 -15.99 7.62
CA HIS A 759 -14.73 -15.90 9.07
C HIS A 759 -14.36 -14.56 9.70
N TYR A 760 -14.43 -13.46 8.93
CA TYR A 760 -14.08 -12.14 9.42
C TYR A 760 -15.23 -11.53 10.24
N ASN A 761 -15.06 -11.46 11.56
CA ASN A 761 -16.10 -10.99 12.50
C ASN A 761 -15.82 -9.60 13.10
N ASN A 762 -14.78 -8.90 12.62
CA ASN A 762 -14.46 -7.54 13.06
C ASN A 762 -15.18 -6.49 12.19
N ILE A 763 -14.73 -5.24 12.17
CA ILE A 763 -15.48 -4.14 11.56
C ILE A 763 -15.29 -4.11 10.05
N VAL A 764 -16.36 -3.81 9.32
CA VAL A 764 -16.35 -3.42 7.92
C VAL A 764 -16.94 -2.02 7.82
N MET A 765 -16.27 -1.09 7.15
CA MET A 765 -16.76 0.26 6.91
C MET A 765 -16.76 0.57 5.42
N THR A 766 -17.54 1.56 5.00
CA THR A 766 -17.40 2.10 3.65
C THR A 766 -16.10 2.90 3.53
N ASP A 767 -15.63 3.10 2.30
CA ASP A 767 -14.81 4.28 1.99
C ASP A 767 -15.63 5.58 2.22
N TRP A 768 -15.02 6.75 2.09
CA TRP A 768 -15.69 8.04 2.29
C TRP A 768 -16.67 8.33 1.15
N ILE A 769 -17.91 7.86 1.27
CA ILE A 769 -18.97 8.02 0.26
C ILE A 769 -19.69 9.36 0.44
N PHE A 770 -19.62 10.22 -0.58
CA PHE A 770 -20.36 11.48 -0.62
C PHE A 770 -21.69 11.23 -1.34
N ALA A 771 -22.79 11.72 -0.77
CA ALA A 771 -24.13 11.51 -1.33
C ALA A 771 -24.37 12.32 -2.62
N ASN A 772 -25.05 11.72 -3.60
CA ASN A 772 -25.87 12.35 -4.66
C ASN A 772 -25.28 13.51 -5.48
N SER A 773 -24.03 13.47 -5.95
CA SER A 773 -23.54 14.60 -6.78
C SER A 773 -22.72 14.27 -8.01
N ALA A 774 -22.35 13.00 -8.27
CA ALA A 774 -21.25 12.75 -9.21
C ALA A 774 -21.62 12.23 -10.60
N ALA A 775 -22.86 11.84 -10.90
CA ALA A 775 -23.25 11.54 -12.29
C ALA A 775 -24.78 11.33 -12.47
N PRO A 776 -25.56 12.36 -12.79
CA PRO A 776 -26.98 12.19 -13.15
C PRO A 776 -27.20 11.25 -14.34
N ASP A 777 -26.17 11.06 -15.19
CA ASP A 777 -26.18 10.14 -16.35
C ASP A 777 -25.37 8.84 -16.12
N SER A 778 -25.15 8.43 -14.85
CA SER A 778 -24.40 7.20 -14.56
C SER A 778 -25.13 5.94 -15.07
N LYS A 779 -24.37 5.03 -15.67
CA LYS A 779 -24.84 3.67 -16.03
C LYS A 779 -25.33 2.89 -14.80
N TYR A 780 -24.74 3.16 -13.64
CA TYR A 780 -24.98 2.44 -12.39
C TYR A 780 -25.67 3.32 -11.36
N PRO A 781 -26.58 2.75 -10.55
CA PRO A 781 -27.28 3.51 -9.52
C PRO A 781 -26.32 4.02 -8.44
N ASP A 782 -26.77 5.03 -7.70
CA ASP A 782 -26.11 5.50 -6.49
C ASP A 782 -26.19 4.50 -5.33
N TYR A 783 -25.41 4.76 -4.29
CA TYR A 783 -25.43 3.99 -3.05
C TYR A 783 -26.76 4.19 -2.28
N SER A 784 -27.21 3.13 -1.63
CA SER A 784 -28.27 3.10 -0.62
C SER A 784 -27.69 2.69 0.72
N GLY A 785 -27.94 3.51 1.75
CA GLY A 785 -27.42 3.29 3.09
C GLY A 785 -27.94 1.99 3.72
N TYR A 786 -29.23 1.69 3.59
CA TYR A 786 -29.77 0.46 4.20
C TYR A 786 -29.26 -0.81 3.50
N GLU A 787 -29.04 -0.79 2.17
CA GLU A 787 -28.47 -1.93 1.44
C GLU A 787 -27.01 -2.19 1.83
N ILE A 788 -26.25 -1.14 2.14
CA ILE A 788 -24.88 -1.25 2.67
C ILE A 788 -24.90 -2.02 4.00
N ILE A 789 -25.76 -1.62 4.93
CA ILE A 789 -25.89 -2.30 6.22
C ILE A 789 -26.39 -3.74 6.05
N LYS A 790 -27.35 -3.96 5.14
CA LYS A 790 -27.87 -5.29 4.80
C LYS A 790 -26.79 -6.23 4.24
N ALA A 791 -25.83 -5.69 3.48
CA ALA A 791 -24.67 -6.44 2.99
C ALA A 791 -23.67 -6.81 4.09
N SER A 792 -23.90 -6.42 5.35
CA SER A 792 -23.03 -6.61 6.52
C SER A 792 -21.80 -5.69 6.56
N VAL A 793 -21.86 -4.53 5.90
CA VAL A 793 -21.01 -3.38 6.24
C VAL A 793 -21.54 -2.78 7.55
N ASP A 794 -20.66 -2.52 8.50
CA ASP A 794 -21.04 -2.17 9.87
C ASP A 794 -21.25 -0.67 10.07
N VAL A 795 -20.52 0.18 9.33
CA VAL A 795 -20.62 1.64 9.45
C VAL A 795 -20.40 2.35 8.12
N ILE A 796 -21.25 3.34 7.84
CA ILE A 796 -21.15 4.23 6.68
C ILE A 796 -20.29 5.45 7.03
N MET A 797 -19.30 5.74 6.19
CA MET A 797 -18.35 6.85 6.32
C MET A 797 -18.39 7.76 5.09
N PRO A 798 -18.24 9.08 5.23
CA PRO A 798 -18.51 9.81 6.47
C PRO A 798 -19.98 9.63 6.89
N GLY A 799 -20.31 10.03 8.11
CA GLY A 799 -21.71 10.08 8.51
C GLY A 799 -22.48 11.15 7.72
N SER A 800 -23.77 10.91 7.49
CA SER A 800 -24.69 11.94 7.03
C SER A 800 -26.09 11.71 7.59
N LYS A 801 -26.86 12.79 7.67
CA LYS A 801 -28.28 12.73 8.05
C LYS A 801 -29.10 11.90 7.05
N ASP A 802 -28.80 12.00 5.76
CA ASP A 802 -29.51 11.26 4.71
C ASP A 802 -29.35 9.75 4.88
N TYR A 803 -28.13 9.26 5.15
CA TYR A 803 -27.91 7.83 5.41
C TYR A 803 -28.54 7.39 6.73
N TYR A 804 -28.54 8.24 7.75
CA TYR A 804 -29.24 7.95 9.01
C TYR A 804 -30.75 7.76 8.77
N ASP A 805 -31.39 8.70 8.06
CA ASP A 805 -32.82 8.65 7.78
C ASP A 805 -33.19 7.47 6.86
N ASP A 806 -32.37 7.16 5.85
CA ASP A 806 -32.55 5.98 4.97
C ASP A 806 -32.55 4.67 5.76
N VAL A 807 -31.54 4.45 6.61
CA VAL A 807 -31.45 3.24 7.45
C VAL A 807 -32.60 3.17 8.45
N LEU A 808 -32.94 4.28 9.11
CA LEU A 808 -34.03 4.31 10.09
C LEU A 808 -35.39 3.98 9.44
N ASN A 809 -35.67 4.56 8.28
CA ASN A 809 -36.91 4.30 7.54
C ASN A 809 -36.95 2.86 7.01
N ALA A 810 -35.83 2.33 6.50
CA ALA A 810 -35.75 0.95 6.04
C ALA A 810 -36.07 -0.09 7.12
N VAL A 811 -35.71 0.17 8.38
CA VAL A 811 -36.11 -0.70 9.51
C VAL A 811 -37.61 -0.59 9.78
N LYS A 812 -38.17 0.63 9.80
CA LYS A 812 -39.61 0.86 10.00
C LYS A 812 -40.46 0.21 8.90
N GLU A 813 -39.94 0.19 7.68
CA GLU A 813 -40.59 -0.39 6.50
C GLU A 813 -40.30 -1.88 6.29
N ASN A 814 -39.53 -2.53 7.19
CA ASN A 814 -39.09 -3.92 7.08
C ASN A 814 -38.21 -4.26 5.84
N LYS A 815 -37.53 -3.26 5.26
CA LYS A 815 -36.52 -3.46 4.20
C LYS A 815 -35.17 -3.92 4.74
N LEU A 816 -34.85 -3.52 5.98
CA LEU A 816 -33.71 -3.95 6.79
C LEU A 816 -34.23 -4.62 8.07
N SER A 817 -33.76 -5.83 8.40
CA SER A 817 -34.18 -6.51 9.63
C SER A 817 -33.49 -5.95 10.87
N MET A 818 -34.16 -6.02 12.02
CA MET A 818 -33.56 -5.63 13.30
C MET A 818 -32.32 -6.48 13.63
N GLU A 819 -32.30 -7.76 13.26
CA GLU A 819 -31.14 -8.63 13.47
C GLU A 819 -29.91 -8.15 12.68
N GLU A 820 -30.08 -7.72 11.42
CA GLU A 820 -29.00 -7.18 10.60
C GLU A 820 -28.44 -5.89 11.22
N LEU A 821 -29.30 -4.96 11.62
CA LEU A 821 -28.90 -3.72 12.29
C LEU A 821 -28.17 -4.01 13.62
N GLU A 822 -28.76 -4.85 14.47
CA GLU A 822 -28.18 -5.19 15.78
C GLU A 822 -26.83 -5.90 15.65
N ALA A 823 -26.63 -6.72 14.62
CA ALA A 823 -25.37 -7.38 14.35
C ALA A 823 -24.25 -6.38 14.02
N SER A 824 -24.53 -5.41 13.13
CA SER A 824 -23.59 -4.33 12.79
C SER A 824 -23.31 -3.41 13.98
N ALA A 825 -24.36 -2.93 14.65
CA ALA A 825 -24.24 -2.09 15.85
C ALA A 825 -23.44 -2.78 16.98
N SER A 826 -23.58 -4.09 17.14
CA SER A 826 -22.82 -4.86 18.13
C SER A 826 -21.31 -4.80 17.90
N ARG A 827 -20.84 -4.88 16.65
CA ARG A 827 -19.40 -4.83 16.35
C ARG A 827 -18.81 -3.45 16.62
N ILE A 828 -19.56 -2.41 16.27
CA ILE A 828 -19.15 -1.02 16.51
C ILE A 828 -19.13 -0.73 18.01
N TYR A 829 -20.18 -1.12 18.73
CA TYR A 829 -20.24 -1.00 20.19
C TYR A 829 -19.07 -1.70 20.87
N GLU A 830 -18.73 -2.94 20.47
CA GLU A 830 -17.61 -3.68 21.03
C GLU A 830 -16.24 -3.02 20.74
N LEU A 831 -16.07 -2.35 19.59
CA LEU A 831 -14.87 -1.53 19.36
C LEU A 831 -14.85 -0.31 20.27
N ILE A 832 -15.95 0.43 20.36
CA ILE A 832 -16.08 1.62 21.20
C ILE A 832 -15.71 1.26 22.64
N GLN A 833 -16.31 0.19 23.19
CA GLN A 833 -15.95 -0.32 24.52
C GLN A 833 -14.47 -0.72 24.64
N LYS A 834 -13.90 -1.33 23.59
CA LYS A 834 -12.48 -1.75 23.63
C LYS A 834 -11.52 -0.57 23.65
N VAL A 835 -11.82 0.49 22.91
CA VAL A 835 -10.98 1.71 22.85
C VAL A 835 -11.12 2.52 24.13
N GLN A 836 -12.30 2.49 24.75
CA GLN A 836 -12.62 3.32 25.91
C GLN A 836 -12.26 2.69 27.27
N ASN A 837 -11.98 1.38 27.32
CA ASN A 837 -11.42 0.64 28.48
C ASN A 837 -9.89 0.45 28.32
#